data_AF-A0A9W9UY45-F1
#
_entry.id   AF-A0A9W9UY45-F1
#
_cell.length_a   1.000
_cell.length_b   1.000
_cell.length_c   1.000
_cell.angle_alpha   90.00
_cell.angle_beta   90.00
_cell.angle_gamma   90.00
#
_symmetry.space_group_name_H-M   'P 1'
#
loop_
_entity.id
_entity.type
_entity.pdbx_description
1 polymer ?
#
loop_
_entity_poly.entity_id
_entity_poly.type
_entity_poly.pdbx_seq_one_letter_code
_entity_poly.pdbx_strand_id
1 'polypeptide(L)'
;MDSFAITEGLAAQERQDDTPAVSSKLSEETNKFQRAIAAWRGIDLASTIAKLDTTASDIVSHQRDALVQRKELAQKTKDFKKLEDEAKLSEYKGLLKAYQSFIDLLTNQGKASSSSFLQLYSSLSEAPDPYPLLEASVDSLVLSEDTVPKLTSERDQLQQSVDRLTKQQEETEKRLQEERAARKKLEENQESKAKEIEASWDAVLKEKTSNWEAKEKSLEEKVENQERLIKELKASYEVSQRLGSGQDEETEGARSGATAAELELVSADLEKTSLRLADMEARNEQLRLELAQAVSHSNSGQLSSVEDDPSYQRLQSENSALLRKLDAARYDKDSTRHAWEAKLLQAERNASKTAAEKDELRSRLEKVADYDEIRRELEMIKSIEFATGDDEDAGEAAATTENETAGTNGAATTNNKDKSSLEQLLMARNKKLTDELAVLRVSTRDLQGQLESLRGELSTTKKELDKSRGLSTTLENDLLRVQEEAANAFPSSAMSVAGTYTSRYPHSSRRSGAVSPTSSIISGFDQNSASANTMEAIRAGEAVGGGSGLLPMIQAQRDRFKKKNAELEEELSKMYSTVKSLRQEVSTLQKDNLSLYEKTRYVSTYSRGQGASTSASSFANAPSSASIYASGDAPDRYQSAYEARISPFAAFRGRESTRAYKRMTLPERIVFSLTRIILANRTSRNLFAGYCFALHILLFVILYMMSTTEIEKHSAMSAVGSAAAAAYGSSGGAGFGSSGSGGGQLHGDDWQQEGFNQAS
;
A
#
# COMPACT_ATOMS: atom_id res chain seq x y z
N MET A 1 -20.08 0.89 -29.34
CA MET A 1 -21.26 0.87 -28.44
C MET A 1 -21.79 -0.54 -28.52
N ASP A 2 -21.68 -1.44 -27.55
CA ASP A 2 -21.35 -1.35 -26.12
C ASP A 2 -20.75 -2.70 -25.69
N SER A 3 -19.60 -2.70 -25.03
CA SER A 3 -19.02 -3.92 -24.44
C SER A 3 -17.92 -3.62 -23.40
N PHE A 4 -18.12 -2.61 -22.56
CA PHE A 4 -17.21 -2.28 -21.45
C PHE A 4 -17.98 -1.82 -20.20
N ALA A 5 -18.82 -2.69 -19.62
CA ALA A 5 -19.56 -2.37 -18.40
C ALA A 5 -19.85 -3.58 -17.48
N ILE A 6 -18.97 -4.59 -17.40
CA ILE A 6 -19.18 -5.76 -16.50
C ILE A 6 -17.90 -6.15 -15.73
N THR A 7 -17.03 -5.20 -15.39
CA THR A 7 -15.86 -5.50 -14.54
C THR A 7 -15.64 -4.47 -13.44
N GLU A 8 -16.72 -3.97 -12.85
CA GLU A 8 -16.67 -3.08 -11.66
C GLU A 8 -17.62 -3.55 -10.53
N GLY A 9 -18.07 -4.80 -10.58
CA GLY A 9 -19.01 -5.36 -9.60
C GLY A 9 -18.46 -6.48 -8.70
N LEU A 10 -17.18 -6.84 -8.82
CA LEU A 10 -16.65 -8.07 -8.18
C LEU A 10 -15.51 -7.83 -7.16
N ALA A 11 -15.42 -6.63 -6.59
CA ALA A 11 -14.39 -6.29 -5.60
C ALA A 11 -14.95 -5.63 -4.32
N ALA A 12 -16.24 -5.83 -4.02
CA ALA A 12 -16.90 -5.22 -2.86
C ALA A 12 -17.55 -6.22 -1.89
N GLN A 13 -17.19 -7.51 -1.93
CA GLN A 13 -17.84 -8.52 -1.09
C GLN A 13 -16.84 -9.50 -0.48
N GLU A 14 -15.92 -9.02 0.35
CA GLU A 14 -15.20 -9.87 1.32
C GLU A 14 -14.60 -9.02 2.46
N ARG A 15 -15.48 -8.35 3.20
CA ARG A 15 -15.23 -7.95 4.59
C ARG A 15 -16.51 -8.21 5.36
N GLN A 16 -16.77 -9.48 5.66
CA GLN A 16 -17.90 -9.86 6.48
C GLN A 16 -17.45 -9.82 7.94
N ASP A 17 -18.12 -8.94 8.67
CA ASP A 17 -18.00 -8.58 10.07
C ASP A 17 -17.84 -9.74 11.07
N ASP A 18 -16.70 -9.75 11.77
CA ASP A 18 -16.53 -10.41 13.08
C ASP A 18 -17.02 -9.53 14.26
N THR A 19 -17.85 -8.50 14.00
CA THR A 19 -18.28 -7.51 14.99
C THR A 19 -19.72 -7.63 15.58
N PRO A 20 -20.54 -8.70 15.38
CA PRO A 20 -21.92 -8.68 15.88
C PRO A 20 -22.01 -8.72 17.42
N ALA A 21 -21.03 -9.31 18.10
CA ALA A 21 -21.01 -9.42 19.56
C ALA A 21 -20.56 -8.13 20.28
N VAL A 22 -19.80 -7.26 19.61
CA VAL A 22 -19.35 -5.96 20.14
C VAL A 22 -20.45 -4.92 19.92
N SER A 23 -21.09 -4.94 18.75
CA SER A 23 -22.21 -4.06 18.42
C SER A 23 -23.41 -4.26 19.36
N SER A 24 -23.74 -5.50 19.72
CA SER A 24 -24.84 -5.79 20.65
C SER A 24 -24.57 -5.29 22.07
N LYS A 25 -23.35 -5.46 22.59
CA LYS A 25 -22.96 -4.93 23.91
C LYS A 25 -22.95 -3.40 23.96
N LEU A 26 -22.43 -2.75 22.92
CA LEU A 26 -22.48 -1.29 22.78
C LEU A 26 -23.94 -0.80 22.70
N SER A 27 -24.82 -1.54 22.03
CA SER A 27 -26.26 -1.22 21.98
C SER A 27 -26.95 -1.36 23.34
N GLU A 28 -26.61 -2.38 24.14
CA GLU A 28 -27.15 -2.54 25.49
C GLU A 28 -26.62 -1.49 26.47
N GLU A 29 -25.33 -1.15 26.37
CA GLU A 29 -24.72 -0.08 27.15
C GLU A 29 -25.34 1.27 26.80
N THR A 30 -25.44 1.62 25.51
CA THR A 30 -26.12 2.84 25.06
C THR A 30 -27.59 2.90 25.50
N ASN A 31 -28.30 1.78 25.52
CA ASN A 31 -29.66 1.70 26.09
C ASN A 31 -29.68 1.97 27.61
N LYS A 32 -28.67 1.51 28.36
CA LYS A 32 -28.52 1.83 29.80
C LYS A 32 -28.19 3.32 30.00
N PHE A 33 -27.32 3.91 29.17
CA PHE A 33 -27.04 5.35 29.17
C PHE A 33 -28.30 6.17 28.91
N GLN A 34 -29.08 5.81 27.88
CA GLN A 34 -30.32 6.50 27.55
C GLN A 34 -31.36 6.39 28.67
N ARG A 35 -31.50 5.21 29.28
CA ARG A 35 -32.41 5.01 30.43
C ARG A 35 -31.98 5.83 31.64
N ALA A 36 -30.68 5.90 31.93
CA ALA A 36 -30.16 6.70 33.03
C ALA A 36 -30.34 8.19 32.79
N ILE A 37 -30.05 8.68 31.59
CA ILE A 37 -30.30 10.08 31.20
C ILE A 37 -31.79 10.42 31.33
N ALA A 38 -32.69 9.53 30.92
CA ALA A 38 -34.12 9.73 31.06
C ALA A 38 -34.56 9.79 32.53
N ALA A 39 -34.00 8.94 33.40
CA ALA A 39 -34.28 8.94 34.84
C ALA A 39 -33.82 10.26 35.49
N TRP A 40 -32.58 10.69 35.24
CA TRP A 40 -32.04 11.95 35.77
C TRP A 40 -32.74 13.19 35.22
N ARG A 41 -33.20 13.14 33.97
CA ARG A 41 -34.03 14.19 33.38
C ARG A 41 -35.43 14.24 34.01
N GLY A 42 -36.00 13.09 34.37
CA GLY A 42 -37.30 12.98 35.03
C GLY A 42 -37.27 13.45 36.48
N ILE A 43 -36.15 13.24 37.19
CA ILE A 43 -35.92 13.77 38.54
C ILE A 43 -35.85 15.29 38.52
N ASP A 44 -35.26 15.88 37.47
CA ASP A 44 -35.09 17.33 37.31
C ASP A 44 -34.59 17.98 38.61
N LEU A 45 -33.28 17.83 38.83
CA LEU A 45 -32.62 18.23 40.07
C LEU A 45 -32.91 19.70 40.43
N ALA A 46 -33.06 20.58 39.45
CA ALA A 46 -33.34 21.99 39.68
C ALA A 46 -34.75 22.20 40.29
N SER A 47 -35.76 21.51 39.76
CA SER A 47 -37.13 21.56 40.26
C SER A 47 -37.28 20.88 41.62
N THR A 48 -36.59 19.76 41.85
CA THR A 48 -36.61 19.05 43.14
C THR A 48 -35.90 19.82 44.24
N ILE A 49 -34.78 20.48 43.95
CA ILE A 49 -34.11 21.40 44.90
C ILE A 49 -35.05 22.54 45.29
N ALA A 50 -35.71 23.20 44.33
CA ALA A 50 -36.65 24.29 44.64
C ALA A 50 -37.83 23.85 45.52
N LYS A 51 -38.36 22.64 45.29
CA LYS A 51 -39.40 22.03 46.15
C LYS A 51 -38.85 21.73 47.54
N LEU A 52 -37.64 21.18 47.64
CA LEU A 52 -36.99 20.88 48.91
C LEU A 52 -36.74 22.16 49.72
N ASP A 53 -36.29 23.24 49.09
CA ASP A 53 -36.10 24.54 49.74
C ASP A 53 -37.42 25.07 50.31
N THR A 54 -38.52 24.90 49.59
CA THR A 54 -39.86 25.26 50.06
C THR A 54 -40.24 24.41 51.28
N THR A 55 -40.07 23.09 51.22
CA THR A 55 -40.37 22.21 52.36
C THR A 55 -39.47 22.47 53.57
N ALA A 56 -38.21 22.86 53.36
CA ALA A 56 -37.29 23.23 54.42
C ALA A 56 -37.74 24.52 55.11
N SER A 57 -38.17 25.51 54.33
CA SER A 57 -38.80 26.73 54.84
C SER A 57 -40.07 26.42 55.64
N ASP A 58 -40.93 25.54 55.13
CA ASP A 58 -42.15 25.12 55.80
C ASP A 58 -41.86 24.40 57.12
N ILE A 59 -40.86 23.51 57.16
CA ILE A 59 -40.41 22.84 58.40
C ILE A 59 -39.97 23.87 59.44
N VAL A 60 -39.20 24.89 59.04
CA VAL A 60 -38.76 25.97 59.94
C VAL A 60 -39.95 26.80 60.42
N SER A 61 -40.92 27.09 59.55
CA SER A 61 -42.14 27.81 59.94
C SER A 61 -42.98 27.01 60.93
N HIS A 62 -43.20 25.72 60.67
CA HIS A 62 -43.95 24.84 61.55
C HIS A 62 -43.24 24.65 62.91
N GLN A 63 -41.90 24.62 62.95
CA GLN A 63 -41.15 24.61 64.20
C GLN A 63 -41.39 25.90 65.02
N ARG A 64 -41.45 27.07 64.37
CA ARG A 64 -41.78 28.33 65.04
C ARG A 64 -43.22 28.33 65.56
N ASP A 65 -44.17 27.89 64.75
CA ASP A 65 -45.58 27.83 65.12
C ASP A 65 -45.84 26.85 66.27
N ALA A 66 -45.20 25.69 66.25
CA ALA A 66 -45.26 24.74 67.35
C ALA A 66 -44.71 25.33 68.66
N LEU A 67 -43.64 26.14 68.61
CA LEU A 67 -43.12 26.83 69.79
C LEU A 67 -44.08 27.90 70.31
N VAL A 68 -44.71 28.67 69.43
CA VAL A 68 -45.70 29.71 69.80
C VAL A 68 -46.93 29.06 70.41
N GLN A 69 -47.53 28.08 69.75
CA GLN A 69 -48.72 27.38 70.25
C GLN A 69 -48.45 26.61 71.54
N ARG A 70 -47.25 26.06 71.73
CA ARG A 70 -46.85 25.46 73.01
C ARG A 70 -46.82 26.49 74.14
N LYS A 71 -46.32 27.70 73.87
CA LYS A 71 -46.32 28.80 74.86
C LYS A 71 -47.75 29.27 75.17
N GLU A 72 -48.60 29.43 74.16
CA GLU A 72 -50.01 29.79 74.35
C GLU A 72 -50.79 28.72 75.12
N LEU A 73 -50.56 27.45 74.83
CA LEU A 73 -51.16 26.33 75.55
C LEU A 73 -50.71 26.32 77.02
N ALA A 74 -49.42 26.50 77.29
CA ALA A 74 -48.90 26.61 78.64
C ALA A 74 -49.52 27.79 79.41
N GLN A 75 -49.74 28.93 78.74
CA GLN A 75 -50.40 30.09 79.31
C GLN A 75 -51.88 29.82 79.60
N LYS A 76 -52.63 29.23 78.66
CA LYS A 76 -54.03 28.82 78.87
C LYS A 76 -54.17 27.81 80.00
N THR A 77 -53.25 26.86 80.14
CA THR A 77 -53.23 25.91 81.28
C THR A 77 -52.95 26.63 82.61
N LYS A 78 -52.07 27.64 82.60
CA LYS A 78 -51.77 28.45 83.78
C LYS A 78 -52.96 29.31 84.19
N ASP A 79 -53.67 29.90 83.24
CA ASP A 79 -54.82 30.75 83.51
C ASP A 79 -56.05 29.92 83.91
N PHE A 80 -56.26 28.74 83.31
CA PHE A 80 -57.28 27.78 83.75
C PHE A 80 -57.09 27.35 85.22
N LYS A 81 -55.84 27.19 85.67
CA LYS A 81 -55.54 26.85 87.07
C LYS A 81 -55.96 27.96 88.06
N LYS A 82 -56.00 29.22 87.63
CA LYS A 82 -56.35 30.38 88.48
C LYS A 82 -57.85 30.65 88.60
N LEU A 83 -58.68 30.01 87.79
CA LEU A 83 -60.14 30.21 87.80
C LEU A 83 -60.80 29.58 89.03
N GLU A 84 -61.99 30.08 89.37
CA GLU A 84 -62.88 29.47 90.38
C GLU A 84 -63.50 28.18 89.84
N ASP A 85 -63.94 27.27 90.73
CA ASP A 85 -64.29 25.89 90.35
C ASP A 85 -65.52 25.78 89.44
N GLU A 86 -66.47 26.71 89.53
CA GLU A 86 -67.62 26.80 88.63
C GLU A 86 -67.23 27.28 87.22
N ALA A 87 -66.27 28.22 87.14
CA ALA A 87 -65.70 28.68 85.87
C ALA A 87 -64.79 27.61 85.21
N LYS A 88 -64.05 26.82 86.00
CA LYS A 88 -63.26 25.68 85.50
C LYS A 88 -64.11 24.64 84.77
N LEU A 89 -65.31 24.34 85.28
CA LEU A 89 -66.25 23.42 84.63
C LEU A 89 -66.67 23.91 83.23
N SER A 90 -66.80 25.23 83.06
CA SER A 90 -67.14 25.85 81.77
C SER A 90 -65.98 25.87 80.77
N GLU A 91 -64.75 26.10 81.24
CA GLU A 91 -63.57 26.26 80.38
C GLU A 91 -62.80 24.96 80.08
N TYR A 92 -63.02 23.88 80.84
CA TYR A 92 -62.30 22.61 80.69
C TYR A 92 -62.37 22.05 79.26
N LYS A 93 -63.54 22.15 78.62
CA LYS A 93 -63.72 21.73 77.21
C LYS A 93 -62.87 22.56 76.25
N GLY A 94 -62.71 23.86 76.51
CA GLY A 94 -61.87 24.76 75.72
C GLY A 94 -60.38 24.42 75.84
N LEU A 95 -59.92 24.13 77.07
CA LEU A 95 -58.54 23.72 77.31
C LEU A 95 -58.21 22.38 76.64
N LEU A 96 -59.10 21.38 76.79
CA LEU A 96 -58.92 20.07 76.16
C LEU A 96 -58.86 20.20 74.63
N LYS A 97 -59.72 21.04 74.04
CA LYS A 97 -59.71 21.32 72.60
C LYS A 97 -58.42 22.00 72.14
N ALA A 98 -57.81 22.85 72.98
CA ALA A 98 -56.52 23.47 72.70
C ALA A 98 -55.35 22.46 72.73
N TYR A 99 -55.37 21.51 73.68
CA TYR A 99 -54.40 20.40 73.70
C TYR A 99 -54.57 19.50 72.48
N GLN A 100 -55.80 19.16 72.12
CA GLN A 100 -56.11 18.38 70.92
C GLN A 100 -55.58 19.06 69.65
N SER A 101 -55.87 20.36 69.48
CA SER A 101 -55.39 21.11 68.30
C SER A 101 -53.87 21.17 68.21
N PHE A 102 -53.16 21.25 69.35
CA PHE A 102 -51.71 21.25 69.36
C PHE A 102 -51.12 19.88 68.99
N ILE A 103 -51.71 18.80 69.48
CA ILE A 103 -51.33 17.42 69.12
C ILE A 103 -51.59 17.17 67.64
N ASP A 104 -52.74 17.61 67.12
CA ASP A 104 -53.09 17.49 65.71
C ASP A 104 -52.13 18.29 64.81
N LEU A 105 -51.72 19.49 65.24
CA LEU A 105 -50.74 20.31 64.53
C LEU A 105 -49.37 19.64 64.45
N LEU A 106 -48.83 19.13 65.57
CA LEU A 106 -47.57 18.38 65.61
C LEU A 106 -47.63 17.11 64.75
N THR A 107 -48.76 16.39 64.81
CA THR A 107 -48.98 15.17 64.04
C THR A 107 -49.03 15.46 62.54
N ASN A 108 -49.71 16.54 62.13
CA ASN A 108 -49.79 16.94 60.73
C ASN A 108 -48.45 17.48 60.20
N GLN A 109 -47.70 18.24 61.01
CA GLN A 109 -46.34 18.66 60.69
C GLN A 109 -45.43 17.46 60.45
N GLY A 110 -45.44 16.47 61.36
CA GLY A 110 -44.62 15.26 61.25
C GLY A 110 -44.99 14.41 60.03
N LYS A 111 -46.29 14.34 59.69
CA LYS A 111 -46.76 13.68 58.46
C LYS A 111 -46.27 14.41 57.20
N ALA A 112 -46.35 15.74 57.17
CA ALA A 112 -45.92 16.53 56.01
C ALA A 112 -44.41 16.42 55.75
N SER A 113 -43.58 16.48 56.80
CA SER A 113 -42.12 16.32 56.67
C SER A 113 -41.74 14.89 56.25
N SER A 114 -42.39 13.88 56.84
CA SER A 114 -42.12 12.47 56.51
C SER A 114 -42.58 12.12 55.09
N SER A 115 -43.72 12.66 54.65
CA SER A 115 -44.22 12.49 53.28
C SER A 115 -43.28 13.13 52.25
N SER A 116 -42.79 14.34 52.53
CA SER A 116 -41.86 15.05 51.65
C SER A 116 -40.51 14.33 51.56
N PHE A 117 -40.01 13.82 52.68
CA PHE A 117 -38.78 13.03 52.72
C PHE A 117 -38.90 11.72 51.92
N LEU A 118 -40.00 10.97 52.10
CA LEU A 118 -40.21 9.71 51.39
C LEU A 118 -40.36 9.92 49.88
N GLN A 119 -41.00 11.01 49.45
CA GLN A 119 -41.12 11.36 48.03
C GLN A 119 -39.76 11.66 47.39
N LEU A 120 -38.86 12.33 48.11
CA LEU A 120 -37.49 12.57 47.64
C LEU A 120 -36.69 11.27 47.62
N TYR A 121 -36.75 10.50 48.71
CA TYR A 121 -36.06 9.22 48.81
C TYR A 121 -36.48 8.25 47.71
N SER A 122 -37.78 8.13 47.40
CA SER A 122 -38.23 7.25 46.32
C SER A 122 -37.65 7.69 44.97
N SER A 123 -37.74 8.99 44.65
CA SER A 123 -37.22 9.53 43.38
C SER A 123 -35.70 9.36 43.22
N LEU A 124 -34.93 9.45 44.32
CA LEU A 124 -33.49 9.32 44.30
C LEU A 124 -33.04 7.85 44.35
N SER A 125 -33.79 6.99 45.03
CA SER A 125 -33.48 5.56 45.14
C SER A 125 -33.72 4.78 43.85
N GLU A 126 -34.64 5.25 43.00
CA GLU A 126 -34.89 4.68 41.67
C GLU A 126 -33.88 5.18 40.62
N ALA A 127 -33.11 6.22 40.94
CA ALA A 127 -32.12 6.79 40.05
C ALA A 127 -30.86 5.91 39.97
N PRO A 128 -30.38 5.55 38.77
CA PRO A 128 -29.09 4.87 38.63
C PRO A 128 -27.93 5.82 38.95
N ASP A 129 -26.86 5.29 39.56
CA ASP A 129 -25.65 6.05 39.91
C ASP A 129 -25.06 6.78 38.67
N PRO A 130 -24.80 8.11 38.73
CA PRO A 130 -24.25 8.86 37.62
C PRO A 130 -22.73 8.68 37.44
N TYR A 131 -21.99 8.21 38.45
CA TYR A 131 -20.53 8.11 38.38
C TYR A 131 -20.03 7.21 37.24
N PRO A 132 -20.54 5.97 37.07
CA PRO A 132 -20.13 5.11 35.96
C PRO A 132 -20.44 5.68 34.57
N LEU A 133 -21.48 6.52 34.48
CA LEU A 133 -21.86 7.14 33.20
C LEU A 133 -20.87 8.23 32.82
N LEU A 134 -20.42 9.01 33.80
CA LEU A 134 -19.43 10.05 33.62
C LEU A 134 -18.06 9.46 33.26
N GLU A 135 -17.64 8.40 33.97
CA GLU A 135 -16.40 7.67 33.67
C GLU A 135 -16.39 7.15 32.23
N ALA A 136 -17.44 6.44 31.81
CA ALA A 136 -17.54 5.93 30.45
C ALA A 136 -17.63 7.05 29.38
N SER A 137 -18.24 8.20 29.70
CA SER A 137 -18.26 9.35 28.79
C SER A 137 -16.88 9.99 28.63
N VAL A 138 -16.08 10.02 29.71
CA VAL A 138 -14.69 10.48 29.68
C VAL A 138 -13.82 9.50 28.90
N ASP A 139 -13.96 8.20 29.15
CA ASP A 139 -13.25 7.16 28.40
C ASP A 139 -13.59 7.18 26.91
N SER A 140 -14.88 7.36 26.56
CA SER A 140 -15.31 7.52 25.18
C SER A 140 -14.75 8.80 24.54
N LEU A 141 -14.64 9.90 25.29
CA LEU A 141 -14.06 11.14 24.80
C LEU A 141 -12.55 10.97 24.54
N VAL A 142 -11.81 10.41 25.49
CA VAL A 142 -10.37 10.13 25.36
C VAL A 142 -10.12 9.16 24.21
N LEU A 143 -10.94 8.10 24.07
CA LEU A 143 -10.84 7.17 22.96
C LEU A 143 -11.14 7.86 21.63
N SER A 144 -12.12 8.76 21.58
CA SER A 144 -12.42 9.54 20.37
C SER A 144 -11.28 10.49 20.01
N GLU A 145 -10.63 11.12 21.00
CA GLU A 145 -9.50 12.02 20.81
C GLU A 145 -8.28 11.29 20.22
N ASP A 146 -8.06 10.03 20.58
CA ASP A 146 -6.98 9.20 20.05
C ASP A 146 -7.29 8.53 18.71
N THR A 147 -8.55 8.13 18.49
CA THR A 147 -8.96 7.34 17.31
C THR A 147 -9.27 8.20 16.09
N VAL A 148 -9.94 9.35 16.28
CA VAL A 148 -10.26 10.28 15.20
C VAL A 148 -9.01 10.74 14.43
N PRO A 149 -7.91 11.21 15.05
CA PRO A 149 -6.73 11.65 14.30
C PRO A 149 -6.09 10.50 13.51
N LYS A 150 -6.04 9.28 14.08
CA LYS A 150 -5.52 8.09 13.40
C LYS A 150 -6.35 7.76 12.16
N LEU A 151 -7.68 7.70 12.31
CA LEU A 151 -8.60 7.45 11.18
C LEU A 151 -8.52 8.56 10.13
N THR A 152 -8.39 9.83 10.54
CA THR A 152 -8.21 10.93 9.58
C THR A 152 -6.88 10.83 8.84
N SER A 153 -5.80 10.43 9.52
CA SER A 153 -4.49 10.23 8.88
C SER A 153 -4.49 9.06 7.90
N GLU A 154 -5.18 7.97 8.24
CA GLU A 154 -5.34 6.82 7.34
C GLU A 154 -6.21 7.20 6.14
N ARG A 155 -7.31 7.94 6.35
CA ARG A 155 -8.13 8.50 5.26
C ARG A 155 -7.28 9.37 4.32
N ASP A 156 -6.46 10.26 4.86
CA ASP A 156 -5.60 11.13 4.06
C ASP A 156 -4.53 10.32 3.30
N GLN A 157 -3.94 9.29 3.91
CA GLN A 157 -3.01 8.39 3.25
C GLN A 157 -3.67 7.58 2.13
N LEU A 158 -4.88 7.05 2.38
CA LEU A 158 -5.66 6.34 1.37
C LEU A 158 -6.04 7.27 0.22
N GLN A 159 -6.45 8.50 0.52
CA GLN A 159 -6.79 9.50 -0.49
C GLN A 159 -5.57 9.89 -1.34
N GLN A 160 -4.40 10.09 -0.72
CA GLN A 160 -3.15 10.31 -1.45
C GLN A 160 -2.75 9.10 -2.32
N SER A 161 -2.98 7.88 -1.84
CA SER A 161 -2.72 6.65 -2.61
C SER A 161 -3.64 6.55 -3.83
N VAL A 162 -4.94 6.83 -3.64
CA VAL A 162 -5.93 6.89 -4.72
C VAL A 162 -5.53 7.95 -5.74
N ASP A 163 -5.24 9.19 -5.32
CA ASP A 163 -4.81 10.26 -6.23
C ASP A 163 -3.55 9.89 -7.03
N ARG A 164 -2.61 9.19 -6.39
CA ARG A 164 -1.39 8.70 -7.07
C ARG A 164 -1.73 7.63 -8.10
N LEU A 165 -2.58 6.66 -7.75
CA LEU A 165 -3.00 5.61 -8.67
C LEU A 165 -3.83 6.17 -9.84
N THR A 166 -4.73 7.12 -9.59
CA THR A 166 -5.49 7.81 -10.62
C THR A 166 -4.57 8.55 -11.59
N LYS A 167 -3.56 9.28 -11.10
CA LYS A 167 -2.55 9.93 -11.97
C LYS A 167 -1.76 8.93 -12.81
N GLN A 168 -1.37 7.79 -12.22
CA GLN A 168 -0.68 6.73 -12.95
C GLN A 168 -1.59 6.11 -14.03
N GLN A 169 -2.87 5.92 -13.72
CA GLN A 169 -3.86 5.46 -14.69
C GLN A 169 -4.03 6.47 -15.84
N GLU A 170 -4.22 7.75 -15.54
CA GLU A 170 -4.34 8.80 -16.56
C GLU A 170 -3.10 8.87 -17.47
N GLU A 171 -1.89 8.75 -16.91
CA GLU A 171 -0.65 8.73 -17.69
C GLU A 171 -0.56 7.49 -18.59
N THR A 172 -0.94 6.31 -18.08
CA THR A 172 -0.94 5.08 -18.88
C THR A 172 -2.02 5.08 -19.97
N GLU A 173 -3.21 5.61 -19.68
CA GLU A 173 -4.27 5.79 -20.67
C GLU A 173 -3.86 6.77 -21.76
N LYS A 174 -3.21 7.88 -21.40
CA LYS A 174 -2.66 8.83 -22.36
C LYS A 174 -1.60 8.18 -23.25
N ARG A 175 -0.66 7.43 -22.67
CA ARG A 175 0.36 6.70 -23.43
C ARG A 175 -0.26 5.68 -24.39
N LEU A 176 -1.31 4.98 -23.96
CA LEU A 176 -2.05 4.04 -24.80
C LEU A 176 -2.78 4.75 -25.95
N GLN A 177 -3.37 5.92 -25.71
CA GLN A 177 -4.00 6.74 -26.75
C GLN A 177 -2.98 7.23 -27.77
N GLU A 178 -1.81 7.69 -27.33
CA GLU A 178 -0.70 8.09 -28.21
C GLU A 178 -0.20 6.92 -29.06
N GLU A 179 -0.06 5.72 -28.48
CA GLU A 179 0.31 4.52 -29.22
C GLU A 179 -0.76 4.13 -30.26
N ARG A 180 -2.05 4.16 -29.88
CA ARG A 180 -3.16 3.90 -30.81
C ARG A 180 -3.19 4.89 -31.95
N ALA A 181 -2.99 6.18 -31.68
CA ALA A 181 -2.91 7.20 -32.72
C ALA A 181 -1.70 7.00 -33.63
N ALA A 182 -0.54 6.61 -33.08
CA ALA A 182 0.65 6.29 -33.86
C ALA A 182 0.45 5.05 -34.75
N ARG A 183 -0.17 3.99 -34.23
CA ARG A 183 -0.54 2.79 -34.99
C ARG A 183 -1.50 3.10 -36.13
N LYS A 184 -2.55 3.90 -35.86
CA LYS A 184 -3.51 4.32 -36.88
C LYS A 184 -2.83 5.11 -38.00
N LYS A 185 -1.95 6.07 -37.66
CA LYS A 185 -1.17 6.81 -38.66
C LYS A 185 -0.25 5.91 -39.48
N LEU A 186 0.35 4.89 -38.86
CA LEU A 186 1.19 3.92 -39.57
C LEU A 186 0.35 3.09 -40.56
N GLU A 187 -0.83 2.65 -40.15
CA GLU A 187 -1.78 1.92 -40.99
C GLU A 187 -2.28 2.78 -42.15
N GLU A 188 -2.69 4.03 -41.90
CA GLU A 188 -3.08 5.00 -42.94
C GLU A 188 -1.95 5.24 -43.96
N ASN A 189 -0.69 5.34 -43.49
CA ASN A 189 0.48 5.47 -44.37
C ASN A 189 0.79 4.19 -45.16
N GLN A 190 0.53 3.01 -44.59
CA GLN A 190 0.68 1.74 -45.31
C GLN A 190 -0.41 1.57 -46.35
N GLU A 191 -1.65 1.92 -46.03
CA GLU A 191 -2.79 1.90 -46.94
C GLU A 191 -2.59 2.90 -48.09
N SER A 192 -2.07 4.10 -47.82
CA SER A 192 -1.77 5.07 -48.87
C SER A 192 -0.70 4.57 -49.84
N LYS A 193 0.36 3.93 -49.32
CA LYS A 193 1.40 3.31 -50.15
C LYS A 193 0.87 2.12 -50.94
N ALA A 194 0.01 1.29 -50.33
CA ALA A 194 -0.62 0.18 -51.02
C ALA A 194 -1.49 0.69 -52.18
N LYS A 195 -2.31 1.73 -51.96
CA LYS A 195 -3.12 2.38 -52.99
C LYS A 195 -2.27 3.00 -54.10
N GLU A 196 -1.14 3.62 -53.77
CA GLU A 196 -0.20 4.17 -54.77
C GLU A 196 0.43 3.06 -55.62
N ILE A 197 0.84 1.95 -54.99
CA ILE A 197 1.36 0.77 -55.68
C ILE A 197 0.28 0.15 -56.58
N GLU A 198 -0.93 -0.07 -56.08
CA GLU A 198 -2.08 -0.57 -56.85
C GLU A 198 -2.36 0.33 -58.06
N ALA A 199 -2.43 1.66 -57.87
CA ALA A 199 -2.62 2.60 -58.96
C ALA A 199 -1.50 2.55 -60.00
N SER A 200 -0.25 2.38 -59.57
CA SER A 200 0.90 2.24 -60.48
C SER A 200 0.84 0.93 -61.28
N TRP A 201 0.45 -0.19 -60.66
CA TRP A 201 0.27 -1.46 -61.34
C TRP A 201 -0.91 -1.44 -62.30
N ASP A 202 -2.02 -0.82 -61.92
CA ASP A 202 -3.17 -0.62 -62.79
C ASP A 202 -2.81 0.23 -64.02
N ALA A 203 -1.99 1.27 -63.85
CA ALA A 203 -1.49 2.08 -64.97
C ALA A 203 -0.59 1.26 -65.90
N VAL A 204 0.35 0.48 -65.35
CA VAL A 204 1.21 -0.42 -66.14
C VAL A 204 0.39 -1.48 -66.85
N LEU A 205 -0.61 -2.08 -66.18
CA LEU A 205 -1.48 -3.09 -66.77
C LEU A 205 -2.26 -2.51 -67.95
N LYS A 206 -2.86 -1.31 -67.77
CA LYS A 206 -3.56 -0.57 -68.84
C LYS A 206 -2.64 -0.23 -70.02
N GLU A 207 -1.40 0.18 -69.75
CA GLU A 207 -0.43 0.44 -70.82
C GLU A 207 -0.07 -0.85 -71.57
N LYS A 208 0.14 -1.96 -70.85
CA LYS A 208 0.42 -3.27 -71.46
C LYS A 208 -0.77 -3.76 -72.28
N THR A 209 -1.99 -3.69 -71.77
CA THR A 209 -3.19 -4.09 -72.52
C THR A 209 -3.35 -3.24 -73.77
N SER A 210 -3.19 -1.92 -73.68
CA SER A 210 -3.23 -1.03 -74.85
C SER A 210 -2.14 -1.34 -75.87
N ASN A 211 -0.92 -1.70 -75.43
CA ASN A 211 0.16 -2.12 -76.32
C ASN A 211 -0.14 -3.46 -77.00
N TRP A 212 -0.72 -4.42 -76.28
CA TRP A 212 -1.16 -5.69 -76.87
C TRP A 212 -2.30 -5.49 -77.86
N GLU A 213 -3.31 -4.69 -77.54
CA GLU A 213 -4.39 -4.31 -78.45
C GLU A 213 -3.85 -3.61 -79.71
N ALA A 214 -2.88 -2.69 -79.55
CA ALA A 214 -2.23 -2.02 -80.69
C ALA A 214 -1.43 -3.01 -81.56
N LYS A 215 -0.74 -3.98 -80.95
CA LYS A 215 -0.04 -5.04 -81.68
C LYS A 215 -0.99 -5.96 -82.41
N GLU A 216 -2.06 -6.40 -81.75
CA GLU A 216 -3.13 -7.21 -82.34
C GLU A 216 -3.70 -6.51 -83.56
N LYS A 217 -4.12 -5.24 -83.41
CA LYS A 217 -4.60 -4.43 -84.52
C LYS A 217 -3.58 -4.31 -85.66
N SER A 218 -2.30 -4.11 -85.36
CA SER A 218 -1.25 -4.05 -86.39
C SER A 218 -1.04 -5.38 -87.13
N LEU A 219 -1.26 -6.50 -86.44
CA LEU A 219 -1.19 -7.84 -87.03
C LEU A 219 -2.43 -8.11 -87.88
N GLU A 220 -3.61 -7.72 -87.41
CA GLU A 220 -4.86 -7.75 -88.18
C GLU A 220 -4.74 -6.93 -89.47
N GLU A 221 -4.23 -5.69 -89.40
CA GLU A 221 -3.98 -4.85 -90.57
C GLU A 221 -2.96 -5.49 -91.54
N LYS A 222 -1.91 -6.15 -91.05
CA LYS A 222 -0.95 -6.90 -91.89
C LYS A 222 -1.60 -8.09 -92.57
N VAL A 223 -2.44 -8.84 -91.86
CA VAL A 223 -3.20 -9.97 -92.43
C VAL A 223 -4.16 -9.46 -93.49
N GLU A 224 -4.91 -8.39 -93.22
CA GLU A 224 -5.82 -7.78 -94.19
C GLU A 224 -5.06 -7.27 -95.44
N ASN A 225 -3.88 -6.69 -95.26
CA ASN A 225 -3.01 -6.26 -96.36
C ASN A 225 -2.47 -7.45 -97.17
N GLN A 226 -2.03 -8.53 -96.51
CA GLN A 226 -1.61 -9.76 -97.20
C GLN A 226 -2.78 -10.40 -97.95
N GLU A 227 -3.97 -10.41 -97.37
CA GLU A 227 -5.19 -10.87 -98.05
C GLU A 227 -5.53 -10.01 -99.26
N ARG A 228 -5.38 -8.68 -99.17
CA ARG A 228 -5.52 -7.77 -100.32
C ARG A 228 -4.48 -8.08 -101.40
N LEU A 229 -3.20 -8.25 -101.04
CA LEU A 229 -2.13 -8.61 -101.97
C LEU A 229 -2.36 -9.96 -102.63
N ILE A 230 -2.85 -10.97 -101.89
CA ILE A 230 -3.19 -12.28 -102.47
C ILE A 230 -4.38 -12.16 -103.42
N LYS A 231 -5.40 -11.35 -103.08
CA LYS A 231 -6.53 -11.08 -103.98
C LYS A 231 -6.06 -10.37 -105.25
N GLU A 232 -5.16 -9.40 -105.13
CA GLU A 232 -4.57 -8.67 -106.26
C GLU A 232 -3.67 -9.58 -107.12
N LEU A 233 -2.79 -10.39 -106.52
CA LEU A 233 -1.97 -11.38 -107.22
C LEU A 233 -2.81 -12.43 -107.96
N LYS A 234 -3.91 -12.88 -107.35
CA LYS A 234 -4.86 -13.78 -108.03
C LYS A 234 -5.50 -13.09 -109.23
N ALA A 235 -5.91 -11.83 -109.08
CA ALA A 235 -6.46 -11.05 -110.18
C ALA A 235 -5.40 -10.76 -111.27
N SER A 236 -4.17 -10.41 -110.91
CA SER A 236 -3.09 -10.12 -111.86
C SER A 236 -2.55 -11.38 -112.53
N TYR A 237 -2.50 -12.52 -111.84
CA TYR A 237 -2.22 -13.82 -112.45
C TYR A 237 -3.29 -14.20 -113.48
N GLU A 238 -4.57 -13.97 -113.17
CA GLU A 238 -5.65 -14.16 -114.13
C GLU A 238 -5.49 -13.23 -115.36
N VAL A 239 -5.12 -11.97 -115.15
CA VAL A 239 -4.86 -11.01 -116.24
C VAL A 239 -3.60 -11.38 -117.05
N SER A 240 -2.51 -11.78 -116.40
CA SER A 240 -1.26 -12.20 -117.06
C SER A 240 -1.45 -13.52 -117.79
N GLN A 241 -2.28 -14.43 -117.31
CA GLN A 241 -2.65 -15.64 -118.05
C GLN A 241 -3.46 -15.31 -119.30
N ARG A 242 -4.27 -14.24 -119.25
CA ARG A 242 -4.95 -13.69 -120.44
C ARG A 242 -3.98 -12.98 -121.41
N LEU A 243 -2.95 -12.30 -120.91
CA LEU A 243 -1.99 -11.51 -121.71
C LEU A 243 -0.79 -12.32 -122.25
N GLY A 244 -0.16 -13.19 -121.46
CA GLY A 244 1.00 -14.01 -121.85
C GLY A 244 0.71 -15.08 -122.91
N SER A 245 -0.53 -15.19 -123.36
CA SER A 245 -0.92 -15.94 -124.56
C SER A 245 -0.71 -15.14 -125.86
N GLY A 246 -0.23 -13.90 -125.78
CA GLY A 246 0.02 -13.06 -126.96
C GLY A 246 1.32 -12.29 -126.85
N GLN A 247 2.10 -12.37 -127.93
CA GLN A 247 3.10 -11.39 -128.35
C GLN A 247 4.53 -11.52 -127.81
N ASP A 248 5.31 -12.35 -128.52
CA ASP A 248 6.72 -12.08 -128.83
C ASP A 248 6.82 -11.01 -129.95
N GLU A 249 7.98 -10.35 -130.00
CA GLU A 249 8.50 -9.42 -131.03
C GLU A 249 8.16 -7.92 -130.90
N GLU A 250 9.14 -7.14 -130.41
CA GLU A 250 9.67 -5.95 -131.13
C GLU A 250 10.89 -5.36 -130.38
N THR A 251 12.10 -5.67 -130.89
CA THR A 251 13.41 -5.35 -130.30
C THR A 251 14.13 -4.17 -130.99
N GLU A 252 13.41 -3.15 -131.43
CA GLU A 252 14.03 -1.91 -131.97
C GLU A 252 13.67 -0.61 -131.23
N GLY A 253 12.58 -0.56 -130.45
CA GLY A 253 12.29 0.56 -129.54
C GLY A 253 13.19 0.60 -128.29
N ALA A 254 13.89 -0.50 -127.99
CA ALA A 254 14.63 -0.69 -126.75
C ALA A 254 15.86 0.23 -126.59
N ARG A 255 16.51 0.67 -127.68
CA ARG A 255 17.75 1.47 -127.57
C ARG A 255 17.51 2.96 -127.32
N SER A 256 16.43 3.54 -127.87
CA SER A 256 16.01 4.91 -127.54
C SER A 256 15.26 4.96 -126.21
N GLY A 257 14.55 3.89 -125.86
CA GLY A 257 13.99 3.71 -124.51
C GLY A 257 15.08 3.55 -123.45
N ALA A 258 16.19 2.87 -123.75
CA ALA A 258 17.31 2.70 -122.81
C ALA A 258 18.00 4.03 -122.49
N THR A 259 18.27 4.89 -123.47
CA THR A 259 18.88 6.21 -123.18
C THR A 259 17.91 7.17 -122.49
N ALA A 260 16.61 7.11 -122.80
CA ALA A 260 15.59 7.86 -122.08
C ALA A 260 15.41 7.35 -120.63
N ALA A 261 15.43 6.04 -120.43
CA ALA A 261 15.34 5.41 -119.11
C ALA A 261 16.60 5.64 -118.28
N GLU A 262 17.79 5.70 -118.89
CA GLU A 262 19.02 6.10 -118.19
C GLU A 262 18.96 7.56 -117.74
N LEU A 263 18.43 8.46 -118.57
CA LEU A 263 18.27 9.88 -118.22
C LEU A 263 17.19 10.07 -117.14
N GLU A 264 16.10 9.30 -117.21
CA GLU A 264 15.07 9.26 -116.18
C GLU A 264 15.61 8.69 -114.85
N LEU A 265 16.42 7.62 -114.90
CA LEU A 265 17.07 7.05 -113.72
C LEU A 265 18.04 8.03 -113.07
N VAL A 266 18.84 8.75 -113.87
CA VAL A 266 19.74 9.80 -113.36
C VAL A 266 18.96 10.96 -112.76
N SER A 267 17.81 11.33 -113.36
CA SER A 267 16.94 12.36 -112.78
C SER A 267 16.29 11.91 -111.47
N ALA A 268 15.86 10.64 -111.38
CA ALA A 268 15.29 10.07 -110.16
C ALA A 268 16.35 9.93 -109.05
N ASP A 269 17.59 9.57 -109.40
CA ASP A 269 18.71 9.55 -108.44
C ASP A 269 19.10 10.96 -108.00
N LEU A 270 19.03 11.96 -108.89
CA LEU A 270 19.22 13.37 -108.53
C LEU A 270 18.11 13.86 -107.59
N GLU A 271 16.85 13.53 -107.87
CA GLU A 271 15.72 13.86 -107.00
C GLU A 271 15.86 13.17 -105.62
N LYS A 272 16.20 11.88 -105.60
CA LYS A 272 16.42 11.12 -104.36
C LYS A 272 17.58 11.65 -103.53
N THR A 273 18.68 12.04 -104.18
CA THR A 273 19.82 12.65 -103.48
C THR A 273 19.51 14.06 -103.00
N SER A 274 18.72 14.84 -103.76
CA SER A 274 18.25 16.17 -103.34
C SER A 274 17.30 16.10 -102.15
N LEU A 275 16.38 15.13 -102.11
CA LEU A 275 15.48 14.90 -100.98
C LEU A 275 16.26 14.47 -99.73
N ARG A 276 17.27 13.60 -99.90
CA ARG A 276 18.15 13.21 -98.79
C ARG A 276 18.97 14.38 -98.27
N LEU A 277 19.43 15.27 -99.15
CA LEU A 277 20.14 16.48 -98.76
C LEU A 277 19.22 17.41 -97.95
N ALA A 278 17.99 17.63 -98.41
CA ALA A 278 17.00 18.44 -97.71
C ALA A 278 16.63 17.87 -96.33
N ASP A 279 16.46 16.55 -96.20
CA ASP A 279 16.20 15.88 -94.90
C ASP A 279 17.41 15.99 -93.96
N MET A 280 18.63 15.87 -94.48
CA MET A 280 19.86 16.07 -93.71
C MET A 280 20.04 17.53 -93.27
N GLU A 281 19.70 18.50 -94.12
CA GLU A 281 19.71 19.93 -93.80
C GLU A 281 18.67 20.27 -92.73
N ALA A 282 17.44 19.74 -92.86
CA ALA A 282 16.40 19.90 -91.86
C ALA A 282 16.79 19.31 -90.49
N ARG A 283 17.41 18.12 -90.47
CA ARG A 283 17.96 17.54 -89.23
C ARG A 283 19.11 18.36 -88.66
N ASN A 284 19.94 18.97 -89.50
CA ASN A 284 21.02 19.84 -89.05
C ASN A 284 20.46 21.14 -88.43
N GLU A 285 19.44 21.73 -89.05
CA GLU A 285 18.68 22.87 -88.52
C GLU A 285 18.04 22.51 -87.16
N GLN A 286 17.39 21.34 -87.07
CA GLN A 286 16.78 20.85 -85.84
C GLN A 286 17.82 20.62 -84.75
N LEU A 287 18.94 19.95 -85.04
CA LEU A 287 20.01 19.76 -84.08
C LEU A 287 20.64 21.10 -83.66
N ARG A 288 20.72 22.09 -84.55
CA ARG A 288 21.15 23.45 -84.18
C ARG A 288 20.16 24.14 -83.26
N LEU A 289 18.85 23.98 -83.48
CA LEU A 289 17.81 24.51 -82.61
C LEU A 289 17.80 23.81 -81.25
N GLU A 290 17.94 22.48 -81.22
CA GLU A 290 18.08 21.69 -79.99
C GLU A 290 19.37 22.04 -79.25
N LEU A 291 20.48 22.26 -79.96
CA LEU A 291 21.73 22.73 -79.36
C LEU A 291 21.58 24.16 -78.84
N ALA A 292 20.93 25.05 -79.58
CA ALA A 292 20.65 26.42 -79.13
C ALA A 292 19.71 26.44 -77.91
N GLN A 293 18.71 25.54 -77.87
CA GLN A 293 17.85 25.35 -76.71
C GLN A 293 18.61 24.73 -75.53
N ALA A 294 19.44 23.72 -75.74
CA ALA A 294 20.27 23.13 -74.69
C ALA A 294 21.29 24.13 -74.15
N VAL A 295 21.87 24.96 -75.02
CA VAL A 295 22.81 26.04 -74.65
C VAL A 295 22.07 27.19 -73.97
N SER A 296 20.84 27.54 -74.36
CA SER A 296 20.05 28.55 -73.65
C SER A 296 19.56 28.05 -72.29
N HIS A 297 19.27 26.75 -72.16
CA HIS A 297 18.96 26.11 -70.88
C HIS A 297 20.20 25.96 -70.00
N SER A 298 21.40 25.84 -70.56
CA SER A 298 22.65 25.80 -69.78
C SER A 298 23.18 27.19 -69.40
N ASN A 299 22.87 28.25 -70.17
CA ASN A 299 23.32 29.63 -69.90
C ASN A 299 22.31 30.51 -69.13
N SER A 300 21.08 30.06 -68.86
CA SER A 300 20.06 30.87 -68.14
C SER A 300 20.06 30.70 -66.62
N GLY A 301 20.90 29.82 -66.08
CA GLY A 301 21.15 29.73 -64.65
C GLY A 301 22.56 30.24 -64.35
N GLN A 302 22.66 31.22 -63.45
CA GLN A 302 23.82 31.26 -62.56
C GLN A 302 24.13 29.82 -62.11
N LEU A 303 25.39 29.44 -62.08
CA LEU A 303 25.85 28.28 -61.32
C LEU A 303 25.50 28.48 -59.84
N SER A 304 24.23 28.32 -59.46
CA SER A 304 23.88 27.96 -58.09
C SER A 304 24.52 26.60 -57.91
N SER A 305 25.56 26.54 -57.08
CA SER A 305 26.22 25.29 -56.76
C SER A 305 25.16 24.27 -56.32
N VAL A 306 25.34 22.98 -56.61
CA VAL A 306 24.37 21.95 -56.18
C VAL A 306 24.16 22.01 -54.65
N GLU A 307 25.17 22.47 -53.91
CA GLU A 307 25.09 22.85 -52.49
C GLU A 307 24.06 23.95 -52.14
N ASP A 308 23.75 24.87 -53.06
CA ASP A 308 22.78 25.96 -52.87
C ASP A 308 21.35 25.58 -53.32
N ASP A 309 21.15 24.39 -53.91
CA ASP A 309 19.82 23.90 -54.24
C ASP A 309 19.04 23.64 -52.93
N PRO A 310 17.89 24.31 -52.70
CA PRO A 310 17.11 24.14 -51.47
C PRO A 310 16.64 22.69 -51.27
N SER A 311 16.51 21.90 -52.34
CA SER A 311 16.19 20.48 -52.25
C SER A 311 17.37 19.66 -51.70
N TYR A 312 18.59 19.98 -52.11
CA TYR A 312 19.82 19.34 -51.63
C TYR A 312 20.09 19.66 -50.15
N GLN A 313 19.94 20.92 -49.73
CA GLN A 313 20.07 21.32 -48.33
C GLN A 313 19.02 20.66 -47.43
N ARG A 314 17.77 20.54 -47.93
CA ARG A 314 16.71 19.82 -47.21
C ARG A 314 17.08 18.34 -47.05
N LEU A 315 17.53 17.68 -48.12
CA LEU A 315 17.96 16.29 -48.08
C LEU A 315 19.16 16.07 -47.16
N GLN A 316 20.10 17.01 -47.11
CA GLN A 316 21.25 16.98 -46.20
C GLN A 316 20.83 17.16 -44.74
N SER A 317 19.90 18.09 -44.47
CA SER A 317 19.33 18.30 -43.14
C SER A 317 18.55 17.07 -42.67
N GLU A 318 17.79 16.43 -43.57
CA GLU A 318 17.04 15.20 -43.31
C GLU A 318 17.98 14.02 -43.06
N ASN A 319 19.01 13.83 -43.89
CA ASN A 319 20.06 12.84 -43.64
C ASN A 319 20.75 13.07 -42.30
N SER A 320 21.07 14.31 -41.95
CA SER A 320 21.67 14.64 -40.65
C SER A 320 20.72 14.35 -39.48
N ALA A 321 19.42 14.53 -39.68
CA ALA A 321 18.40 14.23 -38.67
C ALA A 321 18.18 12.72 -38.54
N LEU A 322 18.17 11.99 -39.66
CA LEU A 322 18.09 10.53 -39.69
C LEU A 322 19.32 9.87 -39.06
N LEU A 323 20.52 10.39 -39.32
CA LEU A 323 21.75 9.94 -38.66
C LEU A 323 21.67 10.15 -37.14
N ARG A 324 21.25 11.33 -36.67
CA ARG A 324 21.06 11.57 -35.23
C ARG A 324 20.01 10.65 -34.61
N LYS A 325 18.90 10.39 -35.32
CA LYS A 325 17.88 9.43 -34.86
C LYS A 325 18.41 8.01 -34.81
N LEU A 326 19.25 7.61 -35.78
CA LEU A 326 19.87 6.30 -35.82
C LEU A 326 20.89 6.13 -34.69
N ASP A 327 21.69 7.16 -34.41
CA ASP A 327 22.64 7.16 -33.28
C ASP A 327 21.92 7.14 -31.93
N ALA A 328 20.82 7.89 -31.77
CA ALA A 328 19.98 7.82 -30.58
C ALA A 328 19.35 6.43 -30.39
N ALA A 329 18.81 5.83 -31.47
CA ALA A 329 18.26 4.48 -31.42
C ALA A 329 19.32 3.41 -31.11
N ARG A 330 20.56 3.59 -31.59
CA ARG A 330 21.69 2.73 -31.23
C ARG A 330 22.05 2.87 -29.75
N TYR A 331 22.14 4.10 -29.25
CA TYR A 331 22.41 4.36 -27.84
C TYR A 331 21.34 3.75 -26.93
N ASP A 332 20.06 3.91 -27.25
CA ASP A 332 18.95 3.33 -26.49
C ASP A 332 18.97 1.79 -26.52
N LYS A 333 19.32 1.20 -27.67
CA LYS A 333 19.50 -0.26 -27.78
C LYS A 333 20.67 -0.74 -26.94
N ASP A 334 21.80 -0.03 -26.95
CA ASP A 334 22.97 -0.41 -26.16
C ASP A 334 22.73 -0.19 -24.66
N SER A 335 22.02 0.88 -24.27
CA SER A 335 21.65 1.11 -22.87
C SER A 335 20.69 0.04 -22.36
N THR A 336 19.70 -0.36 -23.16
CA THR A 336 18.77 -1.44 -22.77
C THR A 336 19.48 -2.78 -22.72
N ARG A 337 20.39 -3.07 -23.67
CA ARG A 337 21.24 -4.25 -23.65
C ARG A 337 22.08 -4.30 -22.37
N HIS A 338 22.80 -3.23 -22.03
CA HIS A 338 23.61 -3.18 -20.80
C HIS A 338 22.77 -3.29 -19.54
N ALA A 339 21.56 -2.72 -19.52
CA ALA A 339 20.63 -2.90 -18.41
C ALA A 339 20.21 -4.37 -18.23
N TRP A 340 19.98 -5.10 -19.33
CA TRP A 340 19.67 -6.53 -19.29
C TRP A 340 20.89 -7.38 -18.92
N GLU A 341 22.08 -7.07 -19.43
CA GLU A 341 23.35 -7.72 -19.04
C GLU A 341 23.63 -7.53 -17.54
N ALA A 342 23.39 -6.32 -17.00
CA ALA A 342 23.54 -6.05 -15.57
C ALA A 342 22.53 -6.84 -14.71
N LYS A 343 21.27 -6.94 -15.15
CA LYS A 343 20.24 -7.75 -14.49
C LYS A 343 20.58 -9.25 -14.54
N LEU A 344 21.10 -9.74 -15.66
CA LEU A 344 21.54 -11.12 -15.82
C LEU A 344 22.69 -11.42 -14.86
N LEU A 345 23.72 -10.58 -14.82
CA LEU A 345 24.87 -10.74 -13.94
C LEU A 345 24.46 -10.70 -12.45
N GLN A 346 23.49 -9.85 -12.10
CA GLN A 346 22.92 -9.81 -10.75
C GLN A 346 22.17 -11.10 -10.41
N ALA A 347 21.35 -11.61 -11.35
CA ALA A 347 20.64 -12.87 -11.18
C ALA A 347 21.61 -14.06 -11.02
N GLU A 348 22.68 -14.11 -11.82
CA GLU A 348 23.73 -15.13 -11.72
C GLU A 348 24.46 -15.09 -10.37
N ARG A 349 24.80 -13.89 -9.88
CA ARG A 349 25.40 -13.72 -8.54
C ARG A 349 24.47 -14.19 -7.43
N ASN A 350 23.18 -13.84 -7.53
CA ASN A 350 22.18 -14.30 -6.56
C ASN A 350 22.03 -15.82 -6.60
N ALA A 351 21.97 -16.42 -7.78
CA ALA A 351 21.90 -17.87 -7.94
C ALA A 351 23.13 -18.57 -7.35
N SER A 352 24.34 -18.04 -7.58
CA SER A 352 25.57 -18.55 -6.97
C SER A 352 25.56 -18.43 -5.45
N LYS A 353 25.09 -17.30 -4.91
CA LYS A 353 24.96 -17.10 -3.46
C LYS A 353 23.98 -18.10 -2.83
N THR A 354 22.80 -18.26 -3.42
CA THR A 354 21.81 -19.24 -2.94
C THR A 354 22.31 -20.68 -3.08
N ALA A 355 23.10 -21.00 -4.12
CA ALA A 355 23.74 -22.31 -4.24
C ALA A 355 24.75 -22.55 -3.10
N ALA A 356 25.59 -21.56 -2.78
CA ALA A 356 26.53 -21.65 -1.66
C ALA A 356 25.82 -21.79 -0.31
N GLU A 357 24.74 -21.04 -0.07
CA GLU A 357 23.91 -21.16 1.13
C GLU A 357 23.28 -22.56 1.23
N LYS A 358 22.79 -23.10 0.10
CA LYS A 358 22.23 -24.46 0.04
C LYS A 358 23.27 -25.51 0.39
N ASP A 359 24.50 -25.38 -0.11
CA ASP A 359 25.57 -26.32 0.18
C ASP A 359 26.09 -26.19 1.61
N GLU A 360 26.11 -24.97 2.17
CA GLU A 360 26.39 -24.76 3.59
C GLU A 360 25.32 -25.41 4.49
N LEU A 361 24.04 -25.21 4.17
CA LEU A 361 22.93 -25.85 4.89
C LEU A 361 22.97 -27.37 4.78
N ARG A 362 23.33 -27.91 3.61
CA ARG A 362 23.55 -29.35 3.43
C ARG A 362 24.69 -29.86 4.29
N SER A 363 25.83 -29.16 4.34
CA SER A 363 26.95 -29.54 5.20
C SER A 363 26.59 -29.48 6.68
N ARG A 364 25.78 -28.48 7.10
CA ARG A 364 25.26 -28.42 8.48
C ARG A 364 24.31 -29.57 8.77
N LEU A 365 23.46 -29.95 7.83
CA LEU A 365 22.55 -31.09 7.97
C LEU A 365 23.34 -32.40 8.09
N GLU A 366 24.38 -32.59 7.27
CA GLU A 366 25.27 -33.74 7.33
C GLU A 366 26.00 -33.84 8.68
N LYS A 367 26.49 -32.72 9.23
CA LYS A 367 27.09 -32.68 10.57
C LYS A 367 26.13 -33.03 11.71
N VAL A 368 24.81 -32.92 11.47
CA VAL A 368 23.77 -33.22 12.46
C VAL A 368 23.11 -34.57 12.17
N ALA A 369 23.50 -35.27 11.10
CA ALA A 369 22.93 -36.56 10.73
C ALA A 369 23.13 -37.63 11.82
N ASP A 370 24.20 -37.52 12.61
CA ASP A 370 24.54 -38.45 13.69
C ASP A 370 23.64 -38.28 14.94
N TYR A 371 22.75 -37.29 14.97
CA TYR A 371 21.85 -37.04 16.10
C TYR A 371 21.00 -38.27 16.44
N ASP A 372 20.47 -38.98 15.43
CA ASP A 372 19.66 -40.18 15.66
C ASP A 372 20.49 -41.36 16.18
N GLU A 373 21.78 -41.40 15.86
CA GLU A 373 22.71 -42.40 16.37
C GLU A 373 23.09 -42.11 17.82
N ILE A 374 23.49 -40.87 18.13
CA ILE A 374 23.74 -40.43 19.51
C ILE A 374 22.49 -40.61 20.37
N ARG A 375 21.30 -40.30 19.83
CA ARG A 375 20.03 -40.54 20.53
C ARG A 375 19.81 -42.02 20.83
N ARG A 376 20.07 -42.90 19.86
CA ARG A 376 19.98 -44.36 20.06
C ARG A 376 20.99 -44.87 21.08
N GLU A 377 22.23 -44.37 21.04
CA GLU A 377 23.28 -44.71 22.01
C GLU A 377 22.91 -44.23 23.41
N LEU A 378 22.40 -43.00 23.55
CA LEU A 378 21.93 -42.47 24.84
C LEU A 378 20.70 -43.23 25.35
N GLU A 379 19.78 -43.61 24.48
CA GLU A 379 18.63 -44.45 24.84
C GLU A 379 19.08 -45.86 25.26
N MET A 380 20.11 -46.41 24.62
CA MET A 380 20.75 -47.66 25.02
C MET A 380 21.45 -47.53 26.37
N ILE A 381 22.25 -46.48 26.60
CA ILE A 381 22.89 -46.21 27.89
C ILE A 381 21.84 -46.03 28.98
N LYS A 382 20.78 -45.29 28.71
CA LYS A 382 19.64 -45.15 29.62
C LYS A 382 18.99 -46.51 29.88
N SER A 383 18.76 -47.32 28.84
CA SER A 383 18.20 -48.65 29.06
C SER A 383 19.13 -49.57 29.85
N ILE A 384 20.45 -49.43 29.71
CA ILE A 384 21.43 -50.20 30.48
C ILE A 384 21.47 -49.68 31.92
N GLU A 385 21.61 -48.39 32.15
CA GLU A 385 21.65 -47.77 33.48
C GLU A 385 20.36 -48.05 34.29
N PHE A 386 19.21 -48.03 33.63
CA PHE A 386 17.92 -48.30 34.26
C PHE A 386 17.52 -49.79 34.28
N ALA A 387 18.03 -50.64 33.38
CA ALA A 387 17.82 -52.09 33.47
C ALA A 387 18.82 -52.77 34.42
N THR A 388 20.05 -52.27 34.56
CA THR A 388 21.01 -52.79 35.54
C THR A 388 20.67 -52.39 36.97
N GLY A 389 19.89 -51.31 37.15
CA GLY A 389 19.40 -50.87 38.47
C GLY A 389 18.14 -51.57 38.96
N ASP A 390 17.46 -52.34 38.10
CA ASP A 390 16.18 -53.02 38.40
C ASP A 390 16.33 -54.56 38.46
N ASP A 391 17.51 -55.10 38.11
CA ASP A 391 17.80 -56.55 38.09
C ASP A 391 18.64 -57.03 39.31
N GLU A 392 18.96 -56.15 40.28
CA GLU A 392 19.48 -56.58 41.60
C GLU A 392 18.38 -56.83 42.65
N ASP A 393 17.10 -56.49 42.35
CA ASP A 393 15.99 -56.62 43.32
C ASP A 393 14.91 -57.66 42.94
N ALA A 394 15.16 -58.51 41.93
CA ALA A 394 14.21 -59.53 41.46
C ALA A 394 14.72 -60.99 41.60
N GLY A 395 15.56 -61.28 42.62
CA GLY A 395 16.26 -62.57 42.75
C GLY A 395 16.27 -63.27 44.12
N GLU A 396 15.57 -62.80 45.16
CA GLU A 396 15.58 -63.44 46.50
C GLU A 396 14.17 -63.76 47.02
N ALA A 397 13.54 -64.82 46.49
CA ALA A 397 12.40 -65.46 47.17
C ALA A 397 12.16 -66.89 46.67
N ALA A 398 13.11 -67.81 46.84
CA ALA A 398 12.84 -69.26 46.92
C ALA A 398 14.08 -70.04 47.39
N ALA A 399 14.34 -70.03 48.70
CA ALA A 399 15.11 -71.09 49.33
C ALA A 399 14.17 -72.27 49.63
N THR A 400 14.59 -73.49 49.26
CA THR A 400 14.43 -74.82 49.91
C THR A 400 14.18 -75.92 48.88
N THR A 401 15.17 -76.77 48.64
CA THR A 401 15.20 -78.23 48.98
C THR A 401 16.29 -78.96 48.19
N GLU A 402 17.36 -79.29 48.91
CA GLU A 402 18.15 -80.53 48.92
C GLU A 402 18.03 -81.53 47.73
N ASN A 403 19.15 -81.81 47.06
CA ASN A 403 20.05 -82.96 47.33
C ASN A 403 20.66 -83.61 46.08
N GLU A 404 21.99 -83.75 46.16
CA GLU A 404 22.85 -84.83 45.65
C GLU A 404 23.11 -85.10 44.13
N THR A 405 24.36 -84.79 43.78
CA THR A 405 25.40 -85.67 43.20
C THR A 405 25.66 -85.77 41.69
N ALA A 406 26.92 -85.45 41.39
CA ALA A 406 27.88 -86.16 40.53
C ALA A 406 27.94 -85.87 39.02
N GLY A 407 29.01 -85.12 38.67
CA GLY A 407 29.84 -85.30 37.46
C GLY A 407 29.26 -84.72 36.16
N THR A 408 29.96 -83.96 35.35
CA THR A 408 31.40 -83.95 35.03
C THR A 408 31.71 -82.72 34.17
N ASN A 409 32.90 -82.16 34.39
CA ASN A 409 33.78 -81.49 33.42
C ASN A 409 33.23 -80.49 32.40
N GLY A 410 33.68 -79.23 32.56
CA GLY A 410 34.61 -78.68 31.57
C GLY A 410 34.05 -77.75 30.50
N ALA A 411 34.46 -76.48 30.62
CA ALA A 411 34.62 -75.48 29.56
C ALA A 411 33.41 -74.65 29.11
N ALA A 412 33.69 -73.34 28.97
CA ALA A 412 32.94 -72.30 28.24
C ALA A 412 31.99 -71.38 29.03
N THR A 413 32.50 -70.69 30.05
CA THR A 413 31.86 -69.49 30.63
C THR A 413 32.44 -68.20 30.05
N THR A 414 32.24 -67.96 28.75
CA THR A 414 32.34 -66.62 28.13
C THR A 414 31.39 -66.38 26.96
N ASN A 415 30.59 -67.37 26.50
CA ASN A 415 29.73 -67.22 25.31
C ASN A 415 28.21 -67.11 25.60
N ASN A 416 27.78 -67.16 26.87
CA ASN A 416 26.34 -67.10 27.19
C ASN A 416 25.81 -65.68 27.42
N LYS A 417 26.68 -64.71 27.73
CA LYS A 417 26.31 -63.29 27.89
C LYS A 417 26.04 -62.63 26.53
N ASP A 418 26.76 -63.04 25.49
CA ASP A 418 26.56 -62.55 24.13
C ASP A 418 25.35 -63.20 23.45
N LYS A 419 25.01 -64.46 23.79
CA LYS A 419 23.77 -65.09 23.34
C LYS A 419 22.56 -64.53 24.05
N SER A 420 22.59 -64.34 25.37
CA SER A 420 21.49 -63.66 26.07
C SER A 420 21.35 -62.21 25.61
N SER A 421 22.46 -61.51 25.36
CA SER A 421 22.47 -60.16 24.77
C SER A 421 21.88 -60.12 23.36
N LEU A 422 22.30 -61.03 22.47
CA LEU A 422 21.79 -61.09 21.10
C LEU A 422 20.33 -61.54 21.06
N GLU A 423 19.94 -62.52 21.87
CA GLU A 423 18.57 -62.99 22.00
C GLU A 423 17.66 -61.91 22.62
N GLN A 424 18.17 -61.16 23.61
CA GLN A 424 17.48 -60.01 24.21
C GLN A 424 17.37 -58.82 23.25
N LEU A 425 18.38 -58.58 22.40
CA LEU A 425 18.37 -57.53 21.37
C LEU A 425 17.44 -57.92 20.21
N LEU A 426 17.40 -59.21 19.85
CA LEU A 426 16.42 -59.75 18.91
C LEU A 426 15.00 -59.72 19.48
N MET A 427 14.80 -60.03 20.76
CA MET A 427 13.50 -59.90 21.43
C MET A 427 13.07 -58.44 21.54
N ALA A 428 13.97 -57.53 21.89
CA ALA A 428 13.69 -56.09 21.93
C ALA A 428 13.36 -55.55 20.54
N ARG A 429 14.07 -55.99 19.50
CA ARG A 429 13.76 -55.63 18.12
C ARG A 429 12.46 -56.25 17.63
N ASN A 430 12.15 -57.49 18.02
CA ASN A 430 10.87 -58.12 17.71
C ASN A 430 9.72 -57.39 18.40
N LYS A 431 9.88 -57.03 19.68
CA LYS A 431 8.93 -56.23 20.45
C LYS A 431 8.72 -54.84 19.83
N LYS A 432 9.81 -54.16 19.44
CA LYS A 432 9.74 -52.88 18.74
C LYS A 432 9.03 -53.00 17.39
N LEU A 433 9.32 -54.03 16.61
CA LEU A 433 8.62 -54.29 15.35
C LEU A 433 7.14 -54.61 15.58
N THR A 434 6.78 -55.34 16.64
CA THR A 434 5.37 -55.59 16.98
C THR A 434 4.65 -54.32 17.43
N ASP A 435 5.34 -53.44 18.16
CA ASP A 435 4.80 -52.14 18.60
C ASP A 435 4.61 -51.20 17.40
N GLU A 436 5.59 -51.11 16.50
CA GLU A 436 5.48 -50.36 15.24
C GLU A 436 4.33 -50.91 14.37
N LEU A 437 4.18 -52.23 14.28
CA LEU A 437 3.09 -52.87 13.55
C LEU A 437 1.73 -52.59 14.22
N ALA A 438 1.67 -52.55 15.55
CA ALA A 438 0.46 -52.16 16.29
C ALA A 438 0.09 -50.69 16.04
N VAL A 439 1.06 -49.77 16.09
CA VAL A 439 0.84 -48.33 15.78
C VAL A 439 0.39 -48.14 14.33
N LEU A 440 1.02 -48.84 13.39
CA LEU A 440 0.60 -48.80 11.99
C LEU A 440 -0.81 -49.38 11.79
N ARG A 441 -1.20 -50.43 12.53
CA ARG A 441 -2.57 -50.96 12.50
C ARG A 441 -3.58 -49.98 13.08
N VAL A 442 -3.26 -49.33 14.20
CA VAL A 442 -4.13 -48.32 14.83
C VAL A 442 -4.30 -47.11 13.91
N SER A 443 -3.21 -46.56 13.38
CA SER A 443 -3.28 -45.43 12.44
C SER A 443 -4.01 -45.79 11.14
N THR A 444 -3.84 -47.01 10.63
CA THR A 444 -4.63 -47.49 9.47
C THR A 444 -6.12 -47.58 9.81
N ARG A 445 -6.46 -48.06 11.01
CA ARG A 445 -7.85 -48.12 11.48
C ARG A 445 -8.43 -46.72 11.69
N ASP A 446 -7.65 -45.78 12.21
CA ASP A 446 -8.06 -44.39 12.41
C ASP A 446 -8.26 -43.67 11.07
N LEU A 447 -7.33 -43.83 10.11
CA LEU A 447 -7.49 -43.31 8.75
C LEU A 447 -8.71 -43.93 8.06
N GLN A 448 -8.94 -45.24 8.23
CA GLN A 448 -10.12 -45.90 7.71
C GLN A 448 -11.41 -45.37 8.38
N GLY A 449 -11.37 -45.07 9.68
CA GLY A 449 -12.47 -44.44 10.42
C GLY A 449 -12.75 -43.02 9.96
N GLN A 450 -11.70 -42.21 9.72
CA GLN A 450 -11.83 -40.87 9.16
C GLN A 450 -12.40 -40.92 7.74
N LEU A 451 -11.95 -41.85 6.90
CA LEU A 451 -12.52 -42.05 5.56
C LEU A 451 -13.99 -42.44 5.61
N GLU A 452 -14.40 -43.29 6.55
CA GLU A 452 -15.80 -43.68 6.72
C GLU A 452 -16.65 -42.51 7.25
N SER A 453 -16.13 -41.72 8.19
CA SER A 453 -16.78 -40.49 8.67
C SER A 453 -16.98 -39.49 7.54
N LEU A 454 -15.93 -39.21 6.77
CA LEU A 454 -15.99 -38.29 5.62
C LEU A 454 -16.95 -38.80 4.54
N ARG A 455 -17.02 -40.12 4.29
CA ARG A 455 -18.04 -40.71 3.42
C ARG A 455 -19.45 -40.54 3.98
N GLY A 456 -19.63 -40.68 5.29
CA GLY A 456 -20.89 -40.41 5.98
C GLY A 456 -21.34 -38.95 5.85
N GLU A 457 -20.42 -38.01 6.08
CA GLU A 457 -20.64 -36.57 5.90
C GLU A 457 -20.96 -36.23 4.44
N LEU A 458 -20.24 -36.79 3.48
CA LEU A 458 -20.52 -36.60 2.06
C LEU A 458 -21.91 -37.16 1.67
N SER A 459 -22.30 -38.30 2.24
CA SER A 459 -23.64 -38.89 2.02
C SER A 459 -24.76 -38.05 2.64
N THR A 460 -24.56 -37.54 3.85
CA THR A 460 -25.55 -36.70 4.54
C THR A 460 -25.70 -35.34 3.85
N THR A 461 -24.60 -34.66 3.54
CA THR A 461 -24.61 -33.40 2.77
C THR A 461 -25.24 -33.59 1.39
N LYS A 462 -24.97 -34.71 0.70
CA LYS A 462 -25.65 -35.05 -0.56
C LYS A 462 -27.16 -35.22 -0.38
N LYS A 463 -27.61 -35.92 0.67
CA LYS A 463 -29.04 -36.06 0.98
C LYS A 463 -29.69 -34.71 1.32
N GLU A 464 -28.99 -33.82 2.02
CA GLU A 464 -29.48 -32.47 2.32
C GLU A 464 -29.56 -31.60 1.06
N LEU A 465 -28.58 -31.70 0.17
CA LEU A 465 -28.60 -31.04 -1.12
C LEU A 465 -29.78 -31.53 -1.97
N ASP A 466 -30.03 -32.84 -2.03
CA ASP A 466 -31.15 -33.40 -2.78
C ASP A 466 -32.50 -32.98 -2.17
N LYS A 467 -32.60 -32.90 -0.83
CA LYS A 467 -33.79 -32.35 -0.16
C LYS A 467 -33.99 -30.86 -0.48
N SER A 468 -32.94 -30.06 -0.42
CA SER A 468 -32.99 -28.63 -0.74
C SER A 468 -33.38 -28.38 -2.20
N ARG A 469 -32.84 -29.19 -3.13
CA ARG A 469 -33.25 -29.18 -4.53
C ARG A 469 -34.71 -29.56 -4.70
N GLY A 470 -35.19 -30.61 -4.01
CA GLY A 470 -36.61 -30.99 -4.04
C GLY A 470 -37.54 -29.93 -3.44
N LEU A 471 -37.11 -29.24 -2.37
CA LEU A 471 -37.84 -28.11 -1.82
C LEU A 471 -37.85 -26.92 -2.79
N SER A 472 -36.74 -26.66 -3.46
CA SER A 472 -36.65 -25.59 -4.46
C SER A 472 -37.56 -25.87 -5.65
N THR A 473 -37.56 -27.11 -6.18
CA THR A 473 -38.46 -27.47 -7.29
C THR A 473 -39.93 -27.45 -6.87
N THR A 474 -40.27 -27.83 -5.64
CA THR A 474 -41.65 -27.71 -5.14
C THR A 474 -42.06 -26.25 -4.97
N LEU A 475 -41.19 -25.39 -4.44
CA LEU A 475 -41.43 -23.94 -4.36
C LEU A 475 -41.57 -23.30 -5.75
N GLU A 476 -40.74 -23.69 -6.72
CA GLU A 476 -40.85 -23.24 -8.11
C GLU A 476 -42.18 -23.67 -8.73
N ASN A 477 -42.60 -24.92 -8.53
CA ASN A 477 -43.89 -25.41 -9.02
C ASN A 477 -45.08 -24.73 -8.31
N ASP A 478 -44.98 -24.46 -7.01
CA ASP A 478 -46.02 -23.76 -6.26
C ASP A 478 -46.10 -22.29 -6.67
N LEU A 479 -44.97 -21.62 -6.92
CA LEU A 479 -44.93 -20.27 -7.48
C LEU A 479 -45.52 -20.25 -8.89
N LEU A 480 -45.21 -21.23 -9.73
CA LEU A 480 -45.83 -21.37 -11.05
C LEU A 480 -47.34 -21.57 -10.93
N ARG A 481 -47.81 -22.42 -10.01
CA ARG A 481 -49.26 -22.60 -9.76
C ARG A 481 -49.91 -21.33 -9.24
N VAL A 482 -49.27 -20.59 -8.33
CA VAL A 482 -49.76 -19.29 -7.84
C VAL A 482 -49.77 -18.25 -8.96
N GLN A 483 -48.79 -18.26 -9.86
CA GLN A 483 -48.75 -17.37 -11.01
C GLN A 483 -49.83 -17.73 -12.05
N GLU A 484 -50.05 -19.03 -12.32
CA GLU A 484 -51.13 -19.51 -13.17
C GLU A 484 -52.51 -19.25 -12.54
N GLU A 485 -52.66 -19.42 -11.23
CA GLU A 485 -53.90 -19.14 -10.50
C GLU A 485 -54.14 -17.62 -10.41
N ALA A 486 -53.11 -16.80 -10.23
CA ALA A 486 -53.21 -15.34 -10.32
C ALA A 486 -53.57 -14.87 -11.75
N ALA A 487 -53.09 -15.58 -12.78
CA ALA A 487 -53.45 -15.33 -14.17
C ALA A 487 -54.88 -15.81 -14.50
N ASN A 488 -55.38 -16.86 -13.84
CA ASN A 488 -56.70 -17.44 -14.08
C ASN A 488 -57.81 -16.87 -13.16
N ALA A 489 -57.47 -16.33 -11.99
CA ALA A 489 -58.41 -15.74 -11.03
C ALA A 489 -58.81 -14.29 -11.38
N PHE A 490 -58.11 -13.66 -12.33
CA PHE A 490 -58.46 -12.35 -12.87
C PHE A 490 -58.51 -12.40 -14.41
N PRO A 491 -59.70 -12.44 -15.04
CA PRO A 491 -59.79 -12.22 -16.46
C PRO A 491 -59.52 -10.74 -16.73
N SER A 492 -58.38 -10.47 -17.37
CA SER A 492 -58.08 -9.32 -18.21
C SER A 492 -58.58 -7.94 -17.75
N SER A 493 -57.62 -7.06 -17.41
CA SER A 493 -57.62 -5.59 -17.59
C SER A 493 -57.21 -4.83 -16.32
N ALA A 494 -55.90 -4.76 -16.03
CA ALA A 494 -55.28 -3.57 -15.45
C ALA A 494 -53.76 -3.76 -15.34
N MET A 495 -53.05 -3.08 -16.23
CA MET A 495 -51.68 -2.65 -16.00
C MET A 495 -51.57 -1.81 -14.72
N SER A 496 -50.35 -1.84 -14.16
CA SER A 496 -49.63 -0.72 -13.53
C SER A 496 -49.63 -0.57 -12.00
N VAL A 497 -48.38 -0.61 -11.49
CA VAL A 497 -47.69 0.45 -10.74
C VAL A 497 -48.13 0.73 -9.29
N ALA A 498 -47.15 0.50 -8.41
CA ALA A 498 -46.89 1.17 -7.12
C ALA A 498 -47.90 1.02 -5.96
N GLY A 499 -47.36 0.70 -4.77
CA GLY A 499 -48.10 0.91 -3.53
C GLY A 499 -47.61 0.06 -2.35
N THR A 500 -46.64 0.60 -1.61
CA THR A 500 -46.42 0.37 -0.18
C THR A 500 -47.72 0.27 0.63
N TYR A 501 -47.88 -0.69 1.57
CA TYR A 501 -48.53 -0.51 2.89
C TYR A 501 -48.38 -1.76 3.82
N THR A 502 -47.67 -1.54 4.94
CA THR A 502 -47.97 -1.90 6.35
C THR A 502 -48.54 -3.25 6.81
N SER A 503 -47.79 -3.90 7.70
CA SER A 503 -48.13 -4.33 9.10
C SER A 503 -49.43 -5.12 9.40
N ARG A 504 -49.30 -6.33 9.95
CA ARG A 504 -49.77 -6.78 11.30
C ARG A 504 -49.81 -8.31 11.43
N TYR A 505 -49.20 -8.82 12.52
CA TYR A 505 -49.38 -10.17 13.07
C TYR A 505 -50.77 -10.29 13.77
N PRO A 506 -51.34 -11.52 13.96
CA PRO A 506 -51.15 -12.22 15.24
C PRO A 506 -51.16 -13.77 15.23
N HIS A 507 -50.41 -14.32 16.20
CA HIS A 507 -50.47 -15.60 16.91
C HIS A 507 -51.51 -16.70 16.59
N SER A 508 -51.05 -17.96 16.49
CA SER A 508 -51.51 -19.15 17.26
C SER A 508 -50.66 -20.37 16.85
N SER A 509 -49.70 -20.84 17.66
CA SER A 509 -49.80 -21.84 18.74
C SER A 509 -49.50 -23.30 18.31
N ARG A 510 -48.39 -23.82 18.87
CA ARG A 510 -48.08 -25.22 19.22
C ARG A 510 -47.87 -26.17 18.02
N ARG A 511 -46.79 -26.96 17.92
CA ARG A 511 -46.19 -27.82 18.95
C ARG A 511 -44.91 -28.46 18.38
N SER A 512 -43.95 -28.76 19.26
CA SER A 512 -42.69 -29.50 19.04
C SER A 512 -41.54 -28.63 18.52
N GLY A 513 -40.41 -28.47 19.18
CA GLY A 513 -39.92 -29.19 20.36
C GLY A 513 -38.39 -29.09 20.36
N ALA A 514 -37.89 -28.18 21.17
CA ALA A 514 -36.56 -28.16 21.79
C ALA A 514 -35.34 -28.26 20.85
N VAL A 515 -34.87 -27.09 20.43
CA VAL A 515 -33.44 -26.79 20.45
C VAL A 515 -33.10 -26.32 21.85
N SER A 516 -32.19 -27.01 22.53
CA SER A 516 -31.43 -26.47 23.65
C SER A 516 -30.15 -27.33 23.82
N PRO A 517 -29.12 -26.86 24.53
CA PRO A 517 -28.07 -26.02 23.98
C PRO A 517 -26.67 -26.60 24.30
N THR A 518 -25.63 -25.93 23.78
CA THR A 518 -24.24 -25.94 24.27
C THR A 518 -23.31 -27.05 23.71
N SER A 519 -22.55 -26.72 22.66
CA SER A 519 -21.24 -27.33 22.40
C SER A 519 -20.16 -26.25 22.41
N SER A 520 -19.59 -26.06 23.58
CA SER A 520 -18.26 -25.52 23.83
C SER A 520 -17.98 -25.93 25.28
N ILE A 521 -17.19 -26.96 25.62
CA ILE A 521 -15.82 -27.22 25.18
C ILE A 521 -15.45 -28.67 25.55
N ILE A 522 -14.90 -29.41 24.58
CA ILE A 522 -13.89 -30.44 24.84
C ILE A 522 -12.61 -29.70 25.24
N SER A 523 -12.18 -29.88 26.50
CA SER A 523 -10.78 -30.12 26.85
C SER A 523 -10.62 -30.15 28.37
N GLY A 524 -10.24 -31.33 28.85
CA GLY A 524 -9.38 -31.47 30.03
C GLY A 524 -10.01 -32.12 31.25
N PHE A 525 -9.63 -33.38 31.43
CA PHE A 525 -9.31 -34.03 32.70
C PHE A 525 -10.28 -35.08 33.28
N ASP A 526 -9.62 -36.13 33.75
CA ASP A 526 -10.02 -37.49 34.09
C ASP A 526 -10.91 -37.66 35.32
N GLN A 527 -11.30 -38.93 35.51
CA GLN A 527 -11.82 -39.54 36.73
C GLN A 527 -13.29 -39.22 37.08
N ASN A 528 -14.20 -40.15 36.78
CA ASN A 528 -14.55 -41.20 37.73
C ASN A 528 -15.84 -41.90 37.30
N SER A 529 -15.74 -43.20 37.04
CA SER A 529 -16.85 -44.13 37.12
C SER A 529 -17.38 -44.15 38.55
N ALA A 530 -18.41 -43.36 38.85
CA ALA A 530 -19.30 -43.59 39.98
C ALA A 530 -20.58 -42.76 39.85
N SER A 531 -21.71 -43.44 40.06
CA SER A 531 -23.02 -42.85 40.38
C SER A 531 -23.90 -42.39 39.22
N ALA A 532 -24.29 -43.37 38.39
CA ALA A 532 -25.70 -43.52 38.08
C ALA A 532 -26.44 -43.78 39.40
N ASN A 533 -26.93 -42.74 40.12
CA ASN A 533 -27.89 -42.86 41.25
C ASN A 533 -28.36 -41.50 41.83
N THR A 534 -28.66 -40.49 41.01
CA THR A 534 -29.23 -39.22 41.52
C THR A 534 -30.56 -38.81 40.87
N MET A 535 -31.06 -39.61 39.93
CA MET A 535 -32.43 -39.50 39.39
C MET A 535 -33.43 -40.50 40.01
N GLU A 536 -32.99 -41.30 41.00
CA GLU A 536 -33.84 -42.14 41.85
C GLU A 536 -34.17 -41.43 43.19
N ALA A 537 -33.32 -40.49 43.63
CA ALA A 537 -33.42 -39.82 44.94
C ALA A 537 -34.41 -38.65 45.00
N ILE A 538 -35.00 -38.22 43.88
CA ILE A 538 -36.04 -37.16 43.85
C ILE A 538 -37.46 -37.78 43.87
N ARG A 539 -37.59 -39.11 43.75
CA ARG A 539 -38.88 -39.82 43.79
C ARG A 539 -39.30 -40.26 45.21
N ALA A 540 -38.38 -40.31 46.17
CA ALA A 540 -38.67 -40.57 47.57
C ALA A 540 -38.75 -39.23 48.32
N GLY A 541 -39.97 -38.76 48.58
CA GLY A 541 -40.20 -37.52 49.31
C GLY A 541 -39.68 -37.60 50.73
N GLU A 542 -38.70 -36.76 51.07
CA GLU A 542 -38.42 -36.38 52.46
C GLU A 542 -37.87 -34.96 52.50
N ALA A 543 -38.38 -34.17 53.45
CA ALA A 543 -38.22 -32.73 53.53
C ALA A 543 -37.06 -32.36 54.47
N VAL A 544 -36.02 -31.66 53.99
CA VAL A 544 -35.12 -30.87 54.86
C VAL A 544 -34.48 -29.69 54.11
N GLY A 545 -34.75 -28.47 54.62
CA GLY A 545 -33.75 -27.46 55.02
C GLY A 545 -32.77 -26.88 53.98
N GLY A 546 -32.88 -25.58 53.76
CA GLY A 546 -32.03 -24.79 52.86
C GLY A 546 -30.52 -24.76 53.20
N GLY A 547 -29.71 -24.59 52.15
CA GLY A 547 -28.30 -24.19 52.24
C GLY A 547 -27.32 -24.89 51.30
N SER A 548 -27.65 -26.05 50.71
CA SER A 548 -26.63 -26.87 50.02
C SER A 548 -26.46 -26.65 48.51
N GLY A 549 -27.30 -25.83 47.86
CA GLY A 549 -27.22 -25.59 46.41
C GLY A 549 -26.31 -24.43 45.96
N LEU A 550 -25.95 -23.52 46.88
CA LEU A 550 -25.21 -22.30 46.54
C LEU A 550 -23.69 -22.52 46.51
N LEU A 551 -23.16 -23.30 47.46
CA LEU A 551 -21.72 -23.54 47.59
C LEU A 551 -21.11 -24.27 46.38
N PRO A 552 -21.75 -25.31 45.79
CA PRO A 552 -21.24 -25.94 44.57
C PRO A 552 -21.23 -24.99 43.36
N MET A 553 -22.19 -24.05 43.30
CA MET A 553 -22.27 -23.06 42.22
C MET A 553 -21.17 -22.00 42.34
N ILE A 554 -20.89 -21.51 43.56
CA ILE A 554 -19.79 -20.57 43.81
C ILE A 554 -18.44 -21.23 43.55
N GLN A 555 -18.26 -22.50 43.94
CA GLN A 555 -17.04 -23.25 43.65
C GLN A 555 -16.82 -23.42 42.15
N ALA A 556 -17.87 -23.76 41.38
CA ALA A 556 -17.79 -23.84 39.93
C ALA A 556 -17.51 -22.48 39.25
N GLN A 557 -18.05 -21.38 39.78
CA GLN A 557 -17.73 -20.03 39.29
C GLN A 557 -16.28 -19.66 39.57
N ARG A 558 -15.79 -19.90 40.80
CA ARG A 558 -14.40 -19.68 41.18
C ARG A 558 -13.44 -20.47 40.28
N ASP A 559 -13.74 -21.73 40.02
CA ASP A 559 -12.86 -22.59 39.22
C ASP A 559 -12.87 -22.18 37.73
N ARG A 560 -13.99 -21.67 37.21
CA ARG A 560 -14.06 -21.03 35.88
C ARG A 560 -13.24 -19.73 35.82
N PHE A 561 -13.32 -18.87 36.83
CA PHE A 561 -12.49 -17.66 36.90
C PHE A 561 -11.01 -18.00 37.00
N LYS A 562 -10.65 -19.02 37.78
CA LYS A 562 -9.27 -19.51 37.90
C LYS A 562 -8.75 -20.05 36.56
N LYS A 563 -9.57 -20.81 35.83
CA LYS A 563 -9.23 -21.31 34.48
C LYS A 563 -9.04 -20.17 33.49
N LYS A 564 -9.97 -19.21 33.45
CA LYS A 564 -9.85 -18.03 32.57
C LYS A 564 -8.64 -17.16 32.91
N ASN A 565 -8.30 -17.03 34.19
CA ASN A 565 -7.11 -16.30 34.61
C ASN A 565 -5.82 -17.02 34.17
N ALA A 566 -5.77 -18.34 34.27
CA ALA A 566 -4.64 -19.13 33.77
C ALA A 566 -4.50 -19.05 32.23
N GLU A 567 -5.61 -19.08 31.49
CA GLU A 567 -5.62 -18.90 30.03
C GLU A 567 -5.11 -17.50 29.63
N LEU A 568 -5.55 -16.45 30.33
CA LEU A 568 -5.07 -15.07 30.11
C LEU A 568 -3.58 -14.90 30.47
N GLU A 569 -3.11 -15.53 31.55
CA GLU A 569 -1.69 -15.55 31.91
C GLU A 569 -0.86 -16.28 30.84
N GLU A 570 -1.38 -17.36 30.27
CA GLU A 570 -0.72 -18.10 29.19
C GLU A 570 -0.67 -17.27 27.89
N GLU A 571 -1.77 -16.63 27.49
CA GLU A 571 -1.81 -15.74 26.32
C GLU A 571 -0.87 -14.54 26.49
N LEU A 572 -0.85 -13.94 27.68
CA LEU A 572 0.07 -12.86 28.02
C LEU A 572 1.53 -13.34 27.94
N SER A 573 1.84 -14.54 28.42
CA SER A 573 3.19 -15.13 28.30
C SER A 573 3.59 -15.38 26.83
N LYS A 574 2.66 -15.81 25.97
CA LYS A 574 2.86 -15.97 24.52
C LYS A 574 3.06 -14.63 23.82
N MET A 575 2.34 -13.59 24.22
CA MET A 575 2.55 -12.24 23.71
C MET A 575 3.93 -11.69 24.12
N TYR A 576 4.37 -11.93 25.36
CA TYR A 576 5.71 -11.55 25.77
C TYR A 576 6.81 -12.32 25.03
N SER A 577 6.62 -13.61 24.75
CA SER A 577 7.61 -14.40 24.00
C SER A 577 7.69 -13.97 22.53
N THR A 578 6.57 -13.69 21.88
CA THR A 578 6.52 -13.16 20.50
C THR A 578 7.15 -11.77 20.40
N VAL A 579 6.83 -10.86 21.32
CA VAL A 579 7.49 -9.53 21.38
C VAL A 579 8.99 -9.67 21.60
N LYS A 580 9.45 -10.60 22.45
CA LYS A 580 10.88 -10.86 22.66
C LYS A 580 11.54 -11.40 21.40
N SER A 581 10.90 -12.33 20.69
CA SER A 581 11.37 -12.88 19.42
C SER A 581 11.48 -11.80 18.34
N LEU A 582 10.44 -10.98 18.16
CA LEU A 582 10.45 -9.86 17.20
C LEU A 582 11.51 -8.82 17.55
N ARG A 583 11.72 -8.51 18.83
CA ARG A 583 12.82 -7.60 19.25
C ARG A 583 14.19 -8.18 18.94
N GLN A 584 14.38 -9.49 19.11
CA GLN A 584 15.63 -10.16 18.76
C GLN A 584 15.84 -10.15 17.24
N GLU A 585 14.79 -10.43 16.45
CA GLU A 585 14.82 -10.38 14.99
C GLU A 585 15.12 -8.97 14.47
N VAL A 586 14.50 -7.94 15.03
CA VAL A 586 14.83 -6.54 14.71
C VAL A 586 16.29 -6.24 15.04
N SER A 587 16.80 -6.71 16.18
CA SER A 587 18.21 -6.52 16.53
C SER A 587 19.15 -7.26 15.59
N THR A 588 18.81 -8.46 15.13
CA THR A 588 19.64 -9.21 14.17
C THR A 588 19.59 -8.55 12.80
N LEU A 589 18.41 -8.19 12.30
CA LEU A 589 18.24 -7.46 11.04
C LEU A 589 18.97 -6.11 11.05
N GLN A 590 18.96 -5.39 12.18
CA GLN A 590 19.75 -4.15 12.32
C GLN A 590 21.26 -4.40 12.24
N LYS A 591 21.77 -5.46 12.88
CA LYS A 591 23.20 -5.85 12.80
C LYS A 591 23.57 -6.29 11.38
N ASP A 592 22.70 -7.04 10.73
CA ASP A 592 22.91 -7.55 9.38
C ASP A 592 22.87 -6.42 8.35
N ASN A 593 21.89 -5.51 8.44
CA ASN A 593 21.81 -4.31 7.61
C ASN A 593 23.04 -3.41 7.81
N LEU A 594 23.52 -3.23 9.05
CA LEU A 594 24.77 -2.54 9.30
C LEU A 594 25.93 -3.27 8.62
N SER A 595 26.07 -4.59 8.80
CA SER A 595 27.13 -5.41 8.19
C SER A 595 27.14 -5.34 6.65
N LEU A 596 25.96 -5.33 6.04
CA LEU A 596 25.77 -5.18 4.60
C LEU A 596 26.17 -3.79 4.15
N TYR A 597 25.87 -2.76 4.94
CA TYR A 597 26.34 -1.41 4.69
C TYR A 597 27.88 -1.33 4.81
N GLU A 598 28.50 -1.96 5.82
CA GLU A 598 29.96 -2.02 5.94
C GLU A 598 30.57 -2.70 4.70
N LYS A 599 30.06 -3.88 4.31
CA LYS A 599 30.52 -4.64 3.14
C LYS A 599 30.34 -3.86 1.83
N THR A 600 29.18 -3.24 1.63
CA THR A 600 28.89 -2.41 0.44
C THR A 600 29.85 -1.22 0.39
N ARG A 601 30.11 -0.57 1.52
CA ARG A 601 31.08 0.52 1.60
C ARG A 601 32.49 0.02 1.32
N TYR A 602 32.94 -1.06 1.95
CA TYR A 602 34.25 -1.67 1.69
C TYR A 602 34.44 -2.02 0.21
N VAL A 603 33.45 -2.67 -0.40
CA VAL A 603 33.47 -3.00 -1.84
C VAL A 603 33.47 -1.74 -2.70
N SER A 604 32.69 -0.71 -2.35
CA SER A 604 32.68 0.56 -3.08
C SER A 604 34.01 1.31 -2.96
N THR A 605 34.66 1.30 -1.79
CA THR A 605 35.97 1.93 -1.59
C THR A 605 37.09 1.14 -2.23
N TYR A 606 36.99 -0.20 -2.25
CA TYR A 606 37.98 -1.07 -2.90
C TYR A 606 37.84 -1.04 -4.43
N SER A 607 36.60 -1.00 -4.94
CA SER A 607 36.28 -0.75 -6.35
C SER A 607 36.72 0.63 -6.83
N ARG A 608 36.85 1.61 -5.91
CA ARG A 608 37.42 2.94 -6.21
C ARG A 608 38.95 2.97 -6.11
N GLY A 609 39.56 1.97 -5.49
CA GLY A 609 41.01 1.87 -5.24
C GLY A 609 41.79 1.09 -6.31
N GLN A 610 41.14 0.23 -7.10
CA GLN A 610 41.76 -0.41 -8.28
C GLN A 610 41.63 0.51 -9.50
N GLY A 611 42.53 1.48 -9.64
CA GLY A 611 42.61 2.32 -10.85
C GLY A 611 43.16 3.74 -10.69
N ALA A 612 43.91 4.04 -9.63
CA ALA A 612 44.49 5.37 -9.44
C ALA A 612 45.97 5.43 -9.85
N SER A 613 46.21 5.40 -11.17
CA SER A 613 47.41 5.95 -11.78
C SER A 613 47.01 6.69 -13.06
N THR A 614 47.44 7.95 -13.16
CA THR A 614 47.43 8.86 -14.33
C THR A 614 46.20 9.76 -14.58
N SER A 615 46.45 11.04 -14.33
CA SER A 615 45.97 12.31 -14.89
C SER A 615 44.85 12.37 -15.95
N ALA A 616 43.85 13.19 -15.61
CA ALA A 616 43.16 14.19 -16.44
C ALA A 616 42.55 13.78 -17.79
N SER A 617 41.22 13.65 -17.83
CA SER A 617 40.41 14.22 -18.93
C SER A 617 38.96 14.49 -18.50
N SER A 618 38.45 15.60 -18.99
CA SER A 618 37.23 16.30 -18.60
C SER A 618 35.96 15.74 -19.25
N PHE A 619 35.80 14.42 -19.32
CA PHE A 619 34.63 13.76 -19.92
C PHE A 619 34.23 12.49 -19.15
N ALA A 620 33.80 12.65 -17.89
CA ALA A 620 33.24 11.55 -17.10
C ALA A 620 31.91 11.98 -16.49
N ASN A 621 30.86 12.00 -17.31
CA ASN A 621 29.48 12.06 -16.85
C ASN A 621 28.84 10.68 -17.08
N ALA A 622 29.36 9.67 -16.39
CA ALA A 622 28.76 8.35 -16.29
C ALA A 622 28.43 8.14 -14.80
N PRO A 623 27.14 8.17 -14.39
CA PRO A 623 26.79 7.88 -13.02
C PRO A 623 26.97 6.37 -12.81
N SER A 624 27.85 6.01 -11.88
CA SER A 624 28.02 4.66 -11.39
C SER A 624 26.68 4.12 -10.85
N SER A 625 26.20 3.04 -11.46
CA SER A 625 24.92 2.40 -11.21
C SER A 625 24.91 1.57 -9.92
N ALA A 626 25.08 2.23 -8.77
CA ALA A 626 25.01 1.57 -7.46
C ALA A 626 24.24 2.37 -6.39
N SER A 627 23.42 3.36 -6.76
CA SER A 627 22.40 3.90 -5.84
C SER A 627 21.06 3.25 -6.16
N ILE A 628 20.81 2.11 -5.51
CA ILE A 628 19.48 1.53 -5.42
C ILE A 628 18.55 2.57 -4.80
N TYR A 629 17.40 2.77 -5.44
CA TYR A 629 16.25 3.49 -4.89
C TYR A 629 15.81 2.82 -3.58
N ALA A 630 16.40 3.25 -2.47
CA ALA A 630 15.86 3.05 -1.14
C ALA A 630 15.22 4.38 -0.73
N SER A 631 13.97 4.32 -0.26
CA SER A 631 13.24 5.40 0.38
C SER A 631 14.19 6.26 1.25
N GLY A 632 14.17 7.58 1.01
CA GLY A 632 15.22 8.55 1.37
C GLY A 632 15.47 8.83 2.85
N ASP A 633 15.32 7.84 3.74
CA ASP A 633 15.59 7.94 5.18
C ASP A 633 16.32 6.70 5.74
N ALA A 634 16.22 5.55 5.04
CA ALA A 634 16.90 4.31 5.43
C ALA A 634 18.45 4.34 5.28
N PRO A 635 19.04 4.83 4.18
CA PRO A 635 20.50 4.79 4.01
C PRO A 635 21.23 5.69 5.01
N ASP A 636 20.66 6.86 5.33
CA ASP A 636 21.26 7.84 6.24
C ASP A 636 21.31 7.35 7.70
N ARG A 637 20.30 6.57 8.11
CA ARG A 637 20.26 5.96 9.46
C ARG A 637 21.33 4.89 9.66
N TYR A 638 21.57 4.03 8.66
CA TYR A 638 22.61 3.01 8.73
C TYR A 638 24.01 3.59 8.48
N GLN A 639 24.12 4.63 7.66
CA GLN A 639 25.35 5.41 7.48
C GLN A 639 25.82 6.06 8.77
N SER A 640 24.93 6.78 9.47
CA SER A 640 25.25 7.43 10.73
C SER A 640 25.56 6.42 11.85
N ALA A 641 24.82 5.31 11.94
CA ALA A 641 25.10 4.23 12.88
C ALA A 641 26.46 3.56 12.61
N TYR A 642 26.83 3.39 11.34
CA TYR A 642 28.13 2.86 10.94
C TYR A 642 29.27 3.83 11.25
N GLU A 643 29.12 5.12 10.90
CA GLU A 643 30.14 6.15 11.15
C GLU A 643 30.37 6.38 12.65
N ALA A 644 29.32 6.26 13.47
CA ALA A 644 29.42 6.27 14.93
C ALA A 644 30.19 5.06 15.49
N ARG A 645 30.14 3.90 14.82
CA ARG A 645 30.83 2.67 15.23
C ARG A 645 32.29 2.62 14.76
N ILE A 646 32.58 3.13 13.56
CA ILE A 646 33.91 3.08 12.94
C ILE A 646 34.82 4.22 13.43
N SER A 647 34.24 5.37 13.79
CA SER A 647 35.01 6.56 14.20
C SER A 647 34.82 6.86 15.69
N PRO A 648 35.73 6.37 16.57
CA PRO A 648 35.74 6.75 17.98
C PRO A 648 35.90 8.28 18.15
N PHE A 649 36.50 8.97 17.17
CA PHE A 649 36.66 10.42 17.15
C PHE A 649 35.41 11.18 16.67
N ALA A 650 34.53 10.59 15.87
CA ALA A 650 33.25 11.23 15.51
C ALA A 650 32.26 11.20 16.67
N ALA A 651 32.22 10.09 17.42
CA ALA A 651 31.49 10.02 18.68
C ALA A 651 32.09 11.01 19.72
N PHE A 652 33.41 11.20 19.72
CA PHE A 652 34.08 12.20 20.55
C PHE A 652 33.75 13.63 20.11
N ARG A 653 33.90 14.00 18.82
CA ARG A 653 33.51 15.33 18.29
C ARG A 653 32.02 15.62 18.45
N GLY A 654 31.15 14.61 18.34
CA GLY A 654 29.72 14.74 18.60
C GLY A 654 29.41 15.01 20.08
N ARG A 655 30.08 14.30 20.99
CA ARG A 655 29.97 14.54 22.44
C ARG A 655 30.63 15.87 22.85
N GLU A 656 31.73 16.25 22.22
CA GLU A 656 32.47 17.48 22.46
C GLU A 656 31.74 18.70 21.91
N SER A 657 31.16 18.63 20.70
CA SER A 657 30.27 19.69 20.17
C SER A 657 28.99 19.82 20.99
N THR A 658 28.43 18.73 21.50
CA THR A 658 27.28 18.77 22.44
C THR A 658 27.68 19.37 23.79
N ARG A 659 28.91 19.11 24.26
CA ARG A 659 29.46 19.68 25.49
C ARG A 659 29.83 21.16 25.30
N ALA A 660 30.31 21.55 24.13
CA ALA A 660 30.54 22.93 23.72
C ALA A 660 29.21 23.70 23.63
N TYR A 661 28.18 23.12 23.02
CA TYR A 661 26.82 23.67 23.01
C TYR A 661 26.23 23.82 24.42
N LYS A 662 26.52 22.87 25.32
CA LYS A 662 26.15 22.99 26.74
C LYS A 662 26.96 24.05 27.50
N ARG A 663 28.19 24.36 27.07
CA ARG A 663 29.04 25.43 27.63
C ARG A 663 28.71 26.83 27.12
N MET A 664 28.03 26.94 25.97
CA MET A 664 27.58 28.23 25.43
C MET A 664 26.47 28.84 26.28
N THR A 665 26.56 30.14 26.51
CA THR A 665 25.56 30.94 27.21
C THR A 665 24.25 31.02 26.41
N LEU A 666 23.12 31.30 27.07
CA LEU A 666 21.80 31.36 26.43
C LEU A 666 21.74 32.27 25.16
N PRO A 667 22.33 33.49 25.13
CA PRO A 667 22.36 34.29 23.91
C PRO A 667 23.22 33.65 22.80
N GLU A 668 24.36 33.03 23.14
CA GLU A 668 25.20 32.33 22.18
C GLU A 668 24.48 31.12 21.55
N ARG A 669 23.62 30.42 22.32
CA ARG A 669 22.80 29.32 21.77
C ARG A 669 21.76 29.80 20.77
N ILE A 670 21.19 30.98 21.00
CA ILE A 670 20.24 31.60 20.07
C ILE A 670 20.95 32.02 18.78
N VAL A 671 22.14 32.62 18.89
CA VAL A 671 22.95 32.98 17.71
C VAL A 671 23.40 31.71 16.97
N PHE A 672 23.86 30.69 17.68
CA PHE A 672 24.30 29.43 17.08
C PHE A 672 23.14 28.68 16.37
N SER A 673 21.94 28.68 16.93
CA SER A 673 20.78 28.08 16.27
C SER A 673 20.36 28.88 15.03
N LEU A 674 20.38 30.22 15.11
CA LEU A 674 20.03 31.10 14.00
C LEU A 674 21.04 30.98 12.85
N THR A 675 22.34 30.98 13.14
CA THR A 675 23.40 30.78 12.14
C THR A 675 23.32 29.42 11.47
N ARG A 676 22.98 28.34 12.21
CA ARG A 676 22.80 27.01 11.64
C ARG A 676 21.61 26.94 10.69
N ILE A 677 20.48 27.59 11.02
CA ILE A 677 19.29 27.68 10.17
C ILE A 677 19.60 28.49 8.90
N ILE A 678 20.37 29.58 9.04
CA ILE A 678 20.77 30.43 7.92
C ILE A 678 21.78 29.73 6.99
N LEU A 679 22.70 28.91 7.52
CA LEU A 679 23.69 28.19 6.70
C LEU A 679 23.18 26.86 6.12
N ALA A 680 22.14 26.27 6.70
CA ALA A 680 21.65 24.95 6.27
C ALA A 680 20.96 24.97 4.90
N ASN A 681 20.33 26.07 4.50
CA ASN A 681 19.56 26.15 3.27
C ASN A 681 20.19 27.13 2.26
N ARG A 682 20.24 26.74 0.98
CA ARG A 682 20.84 27.58 -0.09
C ARG A 682 20.09 28.90 -0.28
N THR A 683 18.77 28.89 -0.08
CA THR A 683 17.91 30.07 -0.16
C THR A 683 18.06 30.98 1.05
N SER A 684 18.16 30.45 2.28
CA SER A 684 18.39 31.24 3.48
C SER A 684 19.77 31.91 3.48
N ARG A 685 20.79 31.25 2.93
CA ARG A 685 22.12 31.85 2.71
C ARG A 685 22.06 33.05 1.76
N ASN A 686 21.33 32.95 0.66
CA ASN A 686 21.19 34.04 -0.31
C ASN A 686 20.36 35.20 0.26
N LEU A 687 19.30 34.92 1.03
CA LEU A 687 18.51 35.93 1.72
C LEU A 687 19.30 36.66 2.80
N PHE A 688 20.12 35.95 3.59
CA PHE A 688 20.99 36.57 4.59
C PHE A 688 22.07 37.44 3.95
N ALA A 689 22.68 36.99 2.85
CA ALA A 689 23.61 37.80 2.08
C ALA A 689 22.95 39.08 1.54
N GLY A 690 21.72 38.96 1.02
CA GLY A 690 20.92 40.11 0.58
C GLY A 690 20.56 41.07 1.73
N TYR A 691 20.19 40.53 2.90
CA TYR A 691 19.91 41.31 4.10
C TYR A 691 21.16 42.07 4.60
N CYS A 692 22.32 41.41 4.68
CA CYS A 692 23.57 42.06 5.03
C CYS A 692 23.94 43.17 4.04
N PHE A 693 23.77 42.93 2.74
CA PHE A 693 24.03 43.93 1.70
C PHE A 693 23.07 45.13 1.82
N ALA A 694 21.78 44.88 2.04
CA ALA A 694 20.78 45.92 2.27
C ALA A 694 21.08 46.75 3.53
N LEU A 695 21.56 46.11 4.61
CA LEU A 695 21.99 46.79 5.84
C LEU A 695 23.20 47.70 5.56
N HIS A 696 24.17 47.23 4.79
CA HIS A 696 25.32 48.06 4.39
C HIS A 696 24.89 49.26 3.53
N ILE A 697 23.96 49.07 2.59
CA ILE A 697 23.37 50.18 1.82
C ILE A 697 22.65 51.15 2.75
N LEU A 698 21.85 50.65 3.68
CA LEU A 698 21.10 51.49 4.63
C LEU A 698 22.03 52.28 5.55
N LEU A 699 23.10 51.66 6.06
CA LEU A 699 24.14 52.36 6.81
C LEU A 699 24.84 53.41 5.96
N PHE A 700 25.15 53.09 4.70
CA PHE A 700 25.75 54.04 3.78
C PHE A 700 24.82 55.23 3.51
N VAL A 701 23.52 54.99 3.33
CA VAL A 701 22.50 56.05 3.17
C VAL A 701 22.36 56.88 4.44
N ILE A 702 22.36 56.26 5.63
CA ILE A 702 22.29 57.00 6.90
C ILE A 702 23.55 57.83 7.11
N LEU A 703 24.74 57.28 6.85
CA LEU A 703 26.00 58.01 6.93
C LEU A 703 26.06 59.12 5.87
N TYR A 704 25.51 58.90 4.69
CA TYR A 704 25.42 59.91 3.64
C TYR A 704 24.43 61.02 4.00
N MET A 705 23.26 60.68 4.56
CA MET A 705 22.29 61.66 5.07
C MET A 705 22.84 62.41 6.29
N MET A 706 23.57 61.75 7.17
CA MET A 706 24.22 62.38 8.31
C MET A 706 25.37 63.28 7.85
N SER A 707 26.17 62.84 6.87
CA SER A 707 27.23 63.65 6.25
C SER A 707 26.66 64.86 5.51
N THR A 708 25.58 64.70 4.73
CA THR A 708 24.95 65.82 4.01
C THR A 708 24.29 66.80 4.98
N THR A 709 23.64 66.33 6.05
CA THR A 709 23.10 67.21 7.10
C THR A 709 24.18 67.86 7.95
N GLU A 710 25.31 67.19 8.19
CA GLU A 710 26.50 67.79 8.82
C GLU A 710 27.16 68.80 7.89
N ILE A 711 27.22 68.55 6.58
CA ILE A 711 27.72 69.50 5.58
C ILE A 711 26.78 70.69 5.47
N GLU A 712 25.46 70.52 5.51
CA GLU A 712 24.50 71.63 5.56
C GLU A 712 24.66 72.43 6.85
N LYS A 713 24.80 71.77 8.01
CA LYS A 713 25.07 72.43 9.30
C LYS A 713 26.43 73.13 9.31
N HIS A 714 27.48 72.53 8.78
CA HIS A 714 28.80 73.15 8.65
C HIS A 714 28.83 74.22 7.55
N SER A 715 27.98 74.18 6.52
CA SER A 715 27.83 75.24 5.52
C SER A 715 27.05 76.43 6.08
N ALA A 716 25.99 76.19 6.86
CA ALA A 716 25.25 77.21 7.58
C ALA A 716 26.10 77.83 8.70
N MET A 717 26.91 77.02 9.39
CA MET A 717 27.82 77.47 10.44
C MET A 717 29.14 78.04 9.89
N SER A 718 29.53 77.73 8.65
CA SER A 718 30.63 78.39 7.91
C SER A 718 30.16 79.70 7.27
N ALA A 719 28.90 79.80 6.84
CA ALA A 719 28.29 81.08 6.45
C ALA A 719 28.15 82.05 7.64
N VAL A 720 28.00 81.53 8.86
CA VAL A 720 28.05 82.33 10.11
C VAL A 720 29.49 82.48 10.63
N GLY A 721 30.36 81.48 10.44
CA GLY A 721 31.74 81.43 10.95
C GLY A 721 32.77 82.18 10.10
N SER A 722 32.52 82.39 8.81
CA SER A 722 33.32 83.27 7.94
C SER A 722 33.15 84.75 8.27
N ALA A 723 32.09 85.14 8.99
CA ALA A 723 31.94 86.46 9.59
C ALA A 723 32.69 86.62 10.93
N ALA A 724 33.08 85.52 11.59
CA ALA A 724 33.68 85.52 12.93
C ALA A 724 35.18 85.14 12.95
N ALA A 725 35.71 84.44 11.94
CA ALA A 725 37.11 84.02 11.84
C ALA A 725 38.06 85.08 11.22
N ALA A 726 37.68 86.37 11.26
CA ALA A 726 38.60 87.50 11.04
C ALA A 726 39.21 88.02 12.37
N ALA A 727 38.88 87.40 13.51
CA ALA A 727 39.31 87.85 14.82
C ALA A 727 39.97 86.69 15.60
N TYR A 728 41.29 86.77 15.79
CA TYR A 728 42.12 85.97 16.72
C TYR A 728 42.32 84.48 16.35
N GLY A 729 43.49 83.94 15.99
CA GLY A 729 44.87 84.43 16.08
C GLY A 729 45.58 83.99 17.38
N SER A 730 46.41 82.93 17.31
CA SER A 730 47.68 82.72 18.05
C SER A 730 47.81 81.57 19.08
N SER A 731 48.88 80.76 18.88
CA SER A 731 49.72 79.97 19.83
C SER A 731 49.15 78.69 20.48
N GLY A 732 49.85 77.55 20.68
CA GLY A 732 51.23 77.09 20.42
C GLY A 732 51.67 75.96 21.40
N GLY A 733 52.45 74.96 20.93
CA GLY A 733 53.38 74.06 21.66
C GLY A 733 52.79 72.88 22.48
N ALA A 734 53.10 71.58 22.28
CA ALA A 734 54.35 70.77 22.30
C ALA A 734 54.72 70.16 23.69
N GLY A 735 55.02 68.84 23.78
CA GLY A 735 55.75 68.25 24.92
C GLY A 735 55.57 66.75 25.19
N PHE A 736 56.68 66.01 25.30
CA PHE A 736 56.90 64.56 25.31
C PHE A 736 57.23 64.01 26.73
N GLY A 737 57.00 62.72 27.01
CA GLY A 737 57.99 61.88 27.75
C GLY A 737 57.73 61.32 29.18
N SER A 738 57.49 59.99 29.24
CA SER A 738 58.22 58.96 30.04
C SER A 738 57.96 58.66 31.55
N SER A 739 58.12 57.35 31.84
CA SER A 739 58.23 56.59 33.12
C SER A 739 56.91 56.25 33.84
N GLY A 740 56.60 55.03 34.30
CA GLY A 740 57.36 53.79 34.44
C GLY A 740 57.39 53.32 35.90
N SER A 741 56.48 52.40 36.29
CA SER A 741 56.65 51.37 37.35
C SER A 741 55.31 50.86 37.89
N GLY A 742 55.15 49.53 37.98
CA GLY A 742 54.47 48.92 39.13
C GLY A 742 53.26 48.02 38.90
N GLY A 743 53.49 46.76 38.50
CA GLY A 743 52.99 45.59 39.25
C GLY A 743 51.66 44.91 38.86
N GLY A 744 51.77 43.64 38.43
CA GLY A 744 50.73 42.60 38.51
C GLY A 744 49.85 42.45 37.26
N GLN A 745 50.25 41.72 36.20
CA GLN A 745 50.26 40.24 36.09
C GLN A 745 48.89 39.66 36.49
N LEU A 746 48.11 39.08 35.58
CA LEU A 746 48.40 37.84 34.84
C LEU A 746 47.76 37.89 33.44
N HIS A 747 48.59 37.74 32.39
CA HIS A 747 48.66 36.56 31.49
C HIS A 747 47.30 36.24 30.84
N GLY A 748 47.06 36.50 29.56
CA GLY A 748 47.98 36.30 28.44
C GLY A 748 47.90 34.85 28.01
N ASP A 749 47.22 34.60 26.88
CA ASP A 749 47.89 33.86 25.82
C ASP A 749 47.49 34.44 24.46
N ASP A 750 48.54 34.93 23.84
CA ASP A 750 48.69 35.60 22.56
C ASP A 750 48.61 34.56 21.42
N TRP A 751 48.03 34.96 20.28
CA TRP A 751 48.56 34.81 18.91
C TRP A 751 48.90 33.38 18.38
N GLN A 752 49.04 33.07 17.08
CA GLN A 752 49.41 33.83 15.87
C GLN A 752 48.67 33.32 14.64
N GLN A 753 48.57 34.22 13.66
CA GLN A 753 48.26 33.97 12.27
C GLN A 753 49.60 33.82 11.52
N GLU A 754 49.91 32.63 11.02
CA GLU A 754 51.02 32.44 10.08
C GLU A 754 50.50 32.42 8.64
N GLY A 755 51.16 33.21 7.81
CA GLY A 755 50.81 33.46 6.42
C GLY A 755 51.24 32.35 5.47
N PHE A 756 50.57 32.33 4.33
CA PHE A 756 51.02 31.68 3.11
C PHE A 756 52.37 32.26 2.64
N ASN A 757 53.30 31.41 2.21
CA ASN A 757 53.97 31.56 0.91
C ASN A 757 54.84 30.37 0.49
N GLN A 758 54.69 30.03 -0.79
CA GLN A 758 55.69 29.59 -1.77
C GLN A 758 56.34 28.19 -1.71
N ALA A 759 56.06 27.46 -2.80
CA ALA A 759 57.02 26.88 -3.74
C ALA A 759 58.13 25.96 -3.20
N SER A 760 57.94 24.65 -3.39
CA SER A 760 58.71 23.77 -4.30
C SER A 760 58.26 22.34 -4.14
#